data_AF-A0A7J2L3T9-F1
#
_entry.id   AF-A0A7J2L3T9-F1
#
_cell.length_a   1.000
_cell.length_b   1.000
_cell.length_c   1.000
_cell.angle_alpha   90.00
_cell.angle_beta   90.00
_cell.angle_gamma   90.00
#
_symmetry.space_group_name_H-M   'P 1'
#
loop_
_entity.id
_entity.type
_entity.pdbx_description
1 polymer ?
#
loop_
_entity_poly.entity_id
_entity_poly.type
_entity_poly.pdbx_seq_one_letter_code
_entity_poly.pdbx_strand_id
1 'polypeptide(L)'
;VVVVKILVARSKGVESREFPKPPPIIFNNACPNCGGEITSDRLIIGVPCKKCLKLQLSKVKRAKKRMDRLEFLKYIYENTDLQRGDGFKKIYELEMEVNRINEISKKISGNRLWSAQKTWAKRLVKGISFSITAPTGLGKTYFGMVAAIYMAMKGKRTLIVVPTAALVSHVLKKLKEYIAKVDSEIVCVGYHARISSQEKAEFLNRLNTGDFNIMVITSKFLARRFSLLEKIFFDLVFVDDVDALLKSSKNIDRVLFLVGFKQKHIDKALDLVRRKQNFMYLTRKARQRLLELTKKFREEINEYRKKNPVGQVIIASATGAARGLRVKILRELLNFTIGSTRGGLRNIVDSYYLVRKGETDVVKNLMKKLGKGGIIFMYRVKRKLVDKIIRDAEELGLKVGDATKPVNIDVLIEKFAEGELDILVGAASYYGKLARGLDIPQLIRYAIFVGVPHFKFPLEITDKTHPIKGFIILNEVVELIKDKQKKGKILRLISNFRTKFMRLKMAKKQQIIEAIMEKKKLPTKKLEAIKEICLNVLEAAKELLSDSEIVKELKKSPFVEIREIGGRLYIHIPDAKTYIQGSGRTSRLYAGGITKGLAVVVTRRRKLLEALKRRARWYIDKIEWVDFKEMNLRKVLREINRDRKIIKEILEGKISKEFKELTRSALVIVESPT
;
A
#
# COMPACT_ATOMS: atom_id res chain seq x y z
N VAL A 1 -5.57 29.59 -4.71
CA VAL A 1 -4.82 28.45 -5.30
C VAL A 1 -3.54 29.01 -5.87
N VAL A 2 -2.43 28.90 -5.14
CA VAL A 2 -1.12 29.32 -5.69
C VAL A 2 -0.74 28.27 -6.73
N VAL A 3 -0.78 28.65 -8.00
CA VAL A 3 -0.32 27.80 -9.09
C VAL A 3 1.21 27.74 -8.98
N VAL A 4 1.70 26.72 -8.28
CA VAL A 4 3.12 26.37 -8.32
C VAL A 4 3.41 25.90 -9.74
N LYS A 5 4.03 26.76 -10.55
CA LYS A 5 4.66 26.35 -11.81
C LYS A 5 5.72 25.33 -11.46
N ILE A 6 5.39 24.05 -11.59
CA ILE A 6 6.37 22.98 -11.58
C ILE A 6 7.24 23.18 -12.82
N LEU A 7 8.41 23.79 -12.65
CA LEU A 7 9.49 23.76 -13.62
C LEU A 7 9.99 22.31 -13.68
N VAL A 8 9.27 21.48 -14.44
CA VAL A 8 9.78 20.17 -14.84
C VAL A 8 10.91 20.46 -15.83
N ALA A 9 12.16 20.41 -15.37
CA ALA A 9 13.30 20.28 -16.26
C ALA A 9 13.18 18.92 -16.98
N ARG A 10 12.41 18.89 -18.08
CA ARG A 10 12.44 17.82 -19.07
C ARG A 10 13.75 17.98 -19.84
N SER A 11 14.83 17.37 -19.40
CA SER A 11 15.99 17.16 -20.27
C SER A 11 15.76 15.93 -21.14
N LYS A 12 14.97 16.11 -22.21
CA LYS A 12 15.27 15.42 -23.46
C LYS A 12 16.39 16.22 -24.12
N GLY A 13 17.57 15.61 -24.27
CA GLY A 13 18.64 16.14 -25.13
C GLY A 13 19.28 17.46 -24.69
N VAL A 14 19.55 17.65 -23.40
CA VAL A 14 20.37 18.78 -22.95
C VAL A 14 21.71 18.22 -22.48
N GLU A 15 22.71 18.32 -23.35
CA GLU A 15 24.12 18.31 -22.94
C GLU A 15 24.29 19.17 -21.70
N SER A 16 25.14 18.71 -20.79
CA SER A 16 25.45 19.32 -19.49
C SER A 16 25.35 20.84 -19.48
N ARG A 17 24.19 21.39 -19.12
CA ARG A 17 24.11 22.79 -18.69
C ARG A 17 24.86 22.84 -17.37
N GLU A 18 26.09 23.33 -17.43
CA GLU A 18 26.83 23.75 -16.25
C GLU A 18 25.88 24.59 -15.40
N PHE A 19 25.71 24.21 -14.13
CA PHE A 19 25.01 25.05 -13.18
C PHE A 19 25.61 26.46 -13.28
N PRO A 20 24.80 27.53 -13.34
CA PRO A 20 25.34 28.89 -13.34
C PRO A 20 26.31 29.01 -12.17
N LYS A 21 27.52 29.50 -12.46
CA LYS A 21 28.61 29.62 -11.49
C LYS A 21 28.05 30.44 -10.32
N PRO A 22 27.84 29.86 -9.13
CA PRO A 22 27.18 30.58 -8.08
C PRO A 22 28.08 31.72 -7.62
N PRO A 23 27.50 32.74 -6.99
CA PRO A 23 28.31 33.74 -6.29
C PRO A 23 29.29 33.06 -5.31
N PRO A 24 30.47 33.66 -5.09
CA PRO A 24 31.43 33.17 -4.11
C PRO A 24 30.85 33.34 -2.70
N ILE A 25 30.12 32.32 -2.25
CA ILE A 25 29.49 32.26 -0.93
C ILE A 25 30.27 31.28 -0.08
N ILE A 26 30.48 31.63 1.19
CA ILE A 26 30.97 30.72 2.22
C ILE A 26 29.77 30.22 3.02
N PHE A 27 29.63 28.91 3.10
CA PHE A 27 28.61 28.25 3.90
C PHE A 27 29.21 27.74 5.20
N ASN A 28 28.62 28.15 6.32
CA ASN A 28 28.98 27.65 7.63
C ASN A 28 28.36 26.26 7.86
N ASN A 29 29.06 25.42 8.61
CA ASN A 29 28.61 24.09 9.00
C ASN A 29 28.27 23.14 7.84
N ALA A 30 28.92 23.30 6.69
CA ALA A 30 28.52 22.63 5.44
C ALA A 30 29.60 21.75 4.81
N CYS A 31 30.84 21.74 5.31
CA CYS A 31 31.87 20.83 4.80
C CYS A 31 31.45 19.36 5.02
N PRO A 32 31.41 18.52 3.98
CA PRO A 32 30.98 17.12 4.11
C PRO A 32 31.94 16.23 4.92
N ASN A 33 33.14 16.71 5.27
CA ASN A 33 34.09 15.99 6.12
C ASN A 33 34.09 16.45 7.58
N CYS A 34 34.49 17.71 7.81
CA CYS A 34 34.68 18.26 9.16
C CYS A 34 33.46 19.03 9.69
N GLY A 35 32.43 19.27 8.88
CA GLY A 35 31.30 20.12 9.27
C GLY A 35 31.69 21.59 9.51
N GLY A 36 32.81 22.06 8.97
CA GLY A 36 33.22 23.48 9.04
C GLY A 36 32.80 24.30 7.82
N GLU A 37 33.41 25.46 7.67
CA GLU A 37 33.20 26.39 6.55
C GLU A 37 33.63 25.80 5.20
N ILE A 38 32.87 26.11 4.14
CA ILE A 38 33.15 25.66 2.79
C ILE A 38 32.63 26.64 1.75
N THR A 39 33.35 26.78 0.65
CA THR A 39 33.00 27.64 -0.48
C THR A 39 31.97 26.98 -1.41
N SER A 40 31.12 27.79 -2.05
CA SER A 40 30.05 27.36 -2.96
C SER A 40 30.54 26.48 -4.12
N ASP A 41 31.72 26.77 -4.67
CA ASP A 41 32.35 26.03 -5.77
C ASP A 41 32.71 24.57 -5.39
N ARG A 42 33.18 24.34 -4.16
CA ARG A 42 33.49 23.01 -3.64
C ARG A 42 32.23 22.22 -3.29
N LEU A 43 31.21 22.90 -2.76
CA LEU A 43 29.91 22.30 -2.45
C LEU A 43 29.18 21.77 -3.69
N ILE A 44 29.16 22.52 -4.80
CA ILE A 44 28.54 22.05 -6.07
C ILE A 44 29.21 20.77 -6.56
N ILE A 45 30.54 20.71 -6.44
CA ILE A 45 31.29 19.53 -6.86
C ILE A 45 31.03 18.38 -5.87
N GLY A 46 30.71 18.68 -4.61
CA GLY A 46 30.42 17.71 -3.56
C GLY A 46 31.67 17.18 -2.88
N VAL A 47 32.68 18.03 -2.66
CA VAL A 47 33.96 17.64 -2.04
C VAL A 47 34.23 18.43 -0.75
N PRO A 48 35.11 17.93 0.16
CA PRO A 48 35.45 18.62 1.40
C PRO A 48 36.06 20.02 1.18
N CYS A 49 36.07 20.86 2.21
CA CYS A 49 36.67 22.20 2.18
C CYS A 49 38.18 22.16 1.91
N LYS A 50 38.77 23.32 1.56
CA LYS A 50 40.22 23.46 1.25
C LYS A 50 41.11 22.96 2.40
N LYS A 51 40.64 23.12 3.63
CA LYS A 51 41.28 22.65 4.87
C LYS A 51 41.34 21.12 4.97
N CYS A 52 40.35 20.40 4.44
CA CYS A 52 40.29 18.93 4.50
C CYS A 52 40.83 18.26 3.21
N LEU A 53 40.67 18.90 2.05
CA LEU A 53 41.11 18.34 0.77
C LEU A 53 41.98 19.38 0.04
N LYS A 54 43.30 19.20 0.11
CA LYS A 54 44.31 20.10 -0.47
C LYS A 54 44.39 20.03 -2.00
N LEU A 55 43.68 19.09 -2.64
CA LEU A 55 43.63 18.99 -4.11
C LEU A 55 43.09 20.26 -4.77
N GLN A 56 43.74 20.64 -5.87
CA GLN A 56 43.28 21.69 -6.76
C GLN A 56 41.95 21.30 -7.42
N LEU A 57 41.03 22.27 -7.55
CA LEU A 57 39.69 22.03 -8.08
C LEU A 57 39.70 21.60 -9.56
N SER A 58 40.69 22.02 -10.33
CA SER A 58 40.89 21.56 -11.72
C SER A 58 41.08 20.05 -11.80
N LYS A 59 41.92 19.48 -10.92
CA LYS A 59 42.14 18.03 -10.82
C LYS A 59 40.86 17.31 -10.39
N VAL A 60 40.15 17.83 -9.39
CA VAL A 60 38.89 17.26 -8.90
C VAL A 60 37.82 17.23 -10.00
N LYS A 61 37.65 18.32 -10.75
CA LYS A 61 36.69 18.39 -11.86
C LYS A 61 37.04 17.39 -12.97
N ARG A 62 38.33 17.23 -13.28
CA ARG A 62 38.81 16.25 -14.26
C ARG A 62 38.52 14.81 -13.81
N ALA A 63 38.78 14.50 -12.55
CA ALA A 63 38.47 13.20 -11.96
C ALA A 63 36.96 12.90 -12.03
N LYS A 64 36.10 13.85 -11.62
CA LYS A 64 34.64 13.71 -11.63
C LYS A 64 34.05 13.46 -13.03
N LYS A 65 34.71 13.93 -14.09
CA LYS A 65 34.29 13.70 -15.49
C LYS A 65 34.70 12.32 -16.01
N ARG A 66 35.78 11.73 -15.49
CA ARG A 66 36.39 10.49 -16.01
C ARG A 66 36.02 9.24 -15.21
N MET A 67 35.85 9.39 -13.90
CA MET A 67 35.60 8.30 -12.96
C MET A 67 34.12 8.06 -12.75
N ASP A 68 33.75 6.82 -12.43
CA ASP A 68 32.41 6.55 -11.93
C ASP A 68 32.22 7.14 -10.52
N ARG A 69 31.00 7.03 -9.98
CA ARG A 69 30.69 7.63 -8.67
C ARG A 69 31.54 7.03 -7.53
N LEU A 70 31.72 5.72 -7.51
CA LEU A 70 32.41 5.05 -6.40
C LEU A 70 33.92 5.31 -6.49
N GLU A 71 34.49 5.22 -7.70
CA GLU A 71 35.87 5.57 -7.99
C GLU A 71 36.17 7.02 -7.61
N PHE A 72 35.29 7.96 -7.98
CA PHE A 72 35.44 9.35 -7.62
C PHE A 72 35.40 9.55 -6.10
N LEU A 73 34.46 8.93 -5.40
CA LEU A 73 34.39 9.02 -3.94
C LEU A 73 35.63 8.41 -3.28
N LYS A 74 36.14 7.29 -3.79
CA LYS A 74 37.38 6.67 -3.32
C LYS A 74 38.58 7.61 -3.48
N TYR A 75 38.75 8.16 -4.68
CA TYR A 75 39.83 9.12 -4.97
C TYR A 75 39.80 10.33 -4.04
N ILE A 76 38.62 10.91 -3.81
CA ILE A 76 38.49 12.04 -2.88
C ILE A 76 38.76 11.62 -1.44
N TYR A 77 38.24 10.47 -1.00
CA TYR A 77 38.47 9.94 0.33
C TYR A 77 39.97 9.73 0.61
N GLU A 78 40.71 9.10 -0.30
CA GLU A 78 42.15 8.84 -0.16
C GLU A 78 42.99 10.12 -0.06
N ASN A 79 42.48 11.23 -0.60
CA ASN A 79 43.15 12.54 -0.56
C ASN A 79 42.58 13.48 0.54
N THR A 80 41.62 13.01 1.35
CA THR A 80 41.00 13.81 2.40
C THR A 80 41.75 13.61 3.73
N ASP A 81 42.10 14.72 4.38
CA ASP A 81 42.62 14.74 5.74
C ASP A 81 41.52 14.37 6.75
N LEU A 82 41.65 13.18 7.33
CA LEU A 82 40.70 12.61 8.29
C LEU A 82 40.94 13.07 9.73
N GLN A 83 42.04 13.77 10.05
CA GLN A 83 42.27 14.28 11.40
C GLN A 83 41.25 15.34 11.80
N ARG A 84 40.67 16.03 10.80
CA ARG A 84 39.66 17.08 11.00
C ARG A 84 38.23 16.56 11.08
N GLY A 85 38.02 15.26 10.87
CA GLY A 85 36.70 14.63 10.85
C GLY A 85 36.64 13.45 9.88
N ASP A 86 35.60 12.64 10.04
CA ASP A 86 35.38 11.38 9.32
C ASP A 86 34.12 11.39 8.44
N GLY A 87 33.51 12.56 8.24
CA GLY A 87 32.24 12.69 7.52
C GLY A 87 32.32 12.17 6.08
N PHE A 88 33.43 12.42 5.39
CA PHE A 88 33.60 11.97 4.01
C PHE A 88 33.90 10.47 3.92
N LYS A 89 34.66 9.94 4.89
CA LYS A 89 34.87 8.49 5.06
C LYS A 89 33.53 7.75 5.14
N LYS A 90 32.61 8.23 5.99
CA LYS A 90 31.26 7.66 6.13
C LYS A 90 30.45 7.68 4.83
N ILE A 91 30.61 8.72 3.99
CA ILE A 91 29.95 8.80 2.68
C ILE A 91 30.50 7.75 1.72
N TYR A 92 31.83 7.62 1.66
CA TYR A 92 32.51 6.64 0.81
C TYR A 92 32.18 5.20 1.23
N GLU A 93 32.33 4.88 2.52
CA GLU A 93 32.02 3.55 3.07
C GLU A 93 30.57 3.14 2.79
N LEU A 94 29.62 4.07 2.93
CA LEU A 94 28.22 3.81 2.59
C LEU A 94 28.05 3.40 1.12
N GLU A 95 28.68 4.11 0.18
CA GLU A 95 28.54 3.80 -1.25
C GLU A 95 29.26 2.48 -1.60
N MET A 96 30.42 2.22 -0.97
CA MET A 96 31.17 0.96 -1.10
C MET A 96 30.34 -0.23 -0.62
N GLU A 97 29.73 -0.14 0.56
CA GLU A 97 28.88 -1.21 1.11
C GLU A 97 27.63 -1.46 0.27
N VAL A 98 27.01 -0.41 -0.25
CA VAL A 98 25.88 -0.54 -1.19
C VAL A 98 26.32 -1.22 -2.47
N ASN A 99 27.54 -0.94 -2.96
CA ASN A 99 28.10 -1.62 -4.12
C ASN A 99 28.36 -3.11 -3.84
N ARG A 100 28.82 -3.48 -2.63
CA ARG A 100 28.95 -4.89 -2.23
C ARG A 100 27.61 -5.64 -2.31
N ILE A 101 26.52 -5.03 -1.82
CA ILE A 101 25.15 -5.60 -1.95
C ILE A 101 24.74 -5.70 -3.43
N ASN A 102 25.11 -4.73 -4.25
CA ASN A 102 24.83 -4.74 -5.69
C ASN A 102 25.58 -5.87 -6.42
N GLU A 103 26.83 -6.16 -6.03
CA GLU A 103 27.58 -7.29 -6.58
C GLU A 103 27.03 -8.65 -6.11
N ILE A 104 26.55 -8.77 -4.86
CA ILE A 104 25.77 -9.94 -4.41
C ILE A 104 24.57 -10.15 -5.35
N SER A 105 23.79 -9.11 -5.60
CA SER A 105 22.64 -9.17 -6.53
C SER A 105 23.05 -9.64 -7.93
N LYS A 106 24.16 -9.12 -8.45
CA LYS A 106 24.69 -9.48 -9.78
C LYS A 106 25.09 -10.95 -9.83
N LYS A 107 25.78 -11.47 -8.81
CA LYS A 107 26.16 -12.89 -8.72
C LYS A 107 24.93 -13.81 -8.67
N ILE A 108 23.92 -13.49 -7.86
CA ILE A 108 22.79 -14.41 -7.64
C ILE A 108 21.76 -14.39 -8.77
N SER A 109 21.51 -13.23 -9.38
CA SER A 109 20.42 -13.01 -10.34
C SER A 109 20.87 -12.57 -11.73
N GLY A 110 22.17 -12.33 -11.93
CA GLY A 110 22.71 -11.70 -13.15
C GLY A 110 22.48 -10.19 -13.21
N ASN A 111 21.69 -9.62 -12.29
CA ASN A 111 21.17 -8.26 -12.39
C ASN A 111 21.61 -7.36 -11.24
N ARG A 112 21.81 -6.08 -11.56
CA ARG A 112 22.06 -5.01 -10.58
C ARG A 112 20.78 -4.63 -9.85
N LEU A 113 20.93 -4.09 -8.64
CA LEU A 113 19.81 -3.55 -7.87
C LEU A 113 19.15 -2.39 -8.62
N TRP A 114 17.82 -2.35 -8.59
CA TRP A 114 17.02 -1.21 -9.06
C TRP A 114 17.25 0.03 -8.18
N SER A 115 16.97 1.22 -8.70
CA SER A 115 17.10 2.51 -8.01
C SER A 115 16.41 2.52 -6.63
N ALA A 116 15.19 1.96 -6.57
CA ALA A 116 14.46 1.81 -5.31
C ALA A 116 15.18 0.87 -4.33
N GLN A 117 15.66 -0.28 -4.82
CA GLN A 117 16.41 -1.26 -4.02
C GLN A 117 17.75 -0.70 -3.55
N LYS A 118 18.46 0.12 -4.35
CA LYS A 118 19.67 0.84 -3.91
C LYS A 118 19.37 1.80 -2.76
N THR A 119 18.20 2.43 -2.76
CA THR A 119 17.76 3.29 -1.65
C THR A 119 17.49 2.46 -0.39
N TRP A 120 16.90 1.28 -0.54
CA TRP A 120 16.71 0.34 0.58
C TRP A 120 18.04 -0.20 1.11
N ALA A 121 18.99 -0.52 0.23
CA ALA A 121 20.35 -0.91 0.58
C ALA A 121 21.07 0.18 1.38
N LYS A 122 20.96 1.46 0.97
CA LYS A 122 21.49 2.59 1.75
C LYS A 122 20.91 2.67 3.16
N ARG A 123 19.63 2.35 3.34
CA ARG A 123 18.98 2.31 4.68
C ARG A 123 19.40 1.09 5.49
N LEU A 124 19.56 -0.07 4.83
CA LEU A 124 20.09 -1.31 5.41
C LEU A 124 21.49 -1.07 5.99
N VAL A 125 22.43 -0.56 5.18
CA VAL A 125 23.81 -0.26 5.59
C VAL A 125 23.86 0.73 6.74
N LYS A 126 22.97 1.74 6.76
CA LYS A 126 22.86 2.71 7.87
C LYS A 126 22.22 2.16 9.15
N GLY A 127 21.73 0.92 9.16
CA GLY A 127 21.01 0.34 10.30
C GLY A 127 19.67 1.02 10.62
N ILE A 128 19.08 1.74 9.66
CA ILE A 128 17.83 2.48 9.88
C ILE A 128 16.65 1.55 9.63
N SER A 129 15.77 1.31 10.61
CA SER A 129 14.53 0.54 10.38
C SER A 129 13.56 1.31 9.49
N PHE A 130 12.86 0.63 8.57
CA PHE A 130 11.95 1.29 7.62
C PHE A 130 10.86 0.36 7.09
N SER A 131 9.79 0.98 6.55
CA SER A 131 8.81 0.27 5.74
C SER A 131 9.15 0.40 4.25
N ILE A 132 9.04 -0.70 3.51
CA ILE A 132 9.10 -0.69 2.05
C ILE A 132 7.68 -0.46 1.53
N THR A 133 7.38 0.82 1.27
CA THR A 133 6.20 1.25 0.51
C THR A 133 6.55 1.27 -0.97
N ALA A 134 6.36 0.13 -1.61
CA ALA A 134 6.56 -0.04 -3.04
C ALA A 134 5.40 -0.90 -3.57
N PRO A 135 5.05 -0.80 -4.86
CA PRO A 135 4.11 -1.77 -5.43
C PRO A 135 4.68 -3.17 -5.54
N THR A 136 3.81 -4.14 -5.80
CA THR A 136 4.18 -5.53 -6.05
C THR A 136 5.01 -5.63 -7.34
N GLY A 137 5.92 -6.60 -7.42
CA GLY A 137 6.84 -6.73 -8.55
C GLY A 137 8.09 -5.84 -8.50
N LEU A 138 8.27 -4.99 -7.48
CA LEU A 138 9.56 -4.27 -7.24
C LEU A 138 10.63 -5.13 -6.53
N GLY A 139 10.41 -6.43 -6.39
CA GLY A 139 11.36 -7.37 -5.79
C GLY A 139 11.58 -7.15 -4.30
N LYS A 140 10.52 -6.95 -3.50
CA LYS A 140 10.64 -6.75 -2.04
C LYS A 140 11.16 -8.00 -1.34
N THR A 141 10.53 -9.15 -1.58
CA THR A 141 10.96 -10.45 -1.06
C THR A 141 12.37 -10.78 -1.55
N TYR A 142 12.67 -10.49 -2.82
CA TYR A 142 14.02 -10.59 -3.38
C TYR A 142 15.03 -9.74 -2.60
N PHE A 143 14.74 -8.46 -2.38
CA PHE A 143 15.60 -7.59 -1.58
C PHE A 143 15.76 -8.10 -0.14
N GLY A 144 14.70 -8.66 0.47
CA GLY A 144 14.78 -9.30 1.78
C GLY A 144 15.77 -10.46 1.83
N MET A 145 15.78 -11.32 0.80
CA MET A 145 16.75 -12.41 0.67
C MET A 145 18.18 -11.89 0.45
N VAL A 146 18.38 -10.90 -0.43
CA VAL A 146 19.68 -10.24 -0.64
C VAL A 146 20.20 -9.61 0.65
N ALA A 147 19.32 -8.91 1.39
CA ALA A 147 19.67 -8.30 2.66
C ALA A 147 20.05 -9.35 3.71
N ALA A 148 19.33 -10.48 3.78
CA ALA A 148 19.64 -11.57 4.69
C ALA A 148 21.02 -12.19 4.41
N ILE A 149 21.34 -12.43 3.13
CA ILE A 149 22.66 -12.93 2.71
C ILE A 149 23.76 -11.93 3.09
N TYR A 150 23.58 -10.64 2.76
CA TYR A 150 24.55 -9.60 3.12
C TYR A 150 24.78 -9.50 4.64
N MET A 151 23.72 -9.62 5.45
CA MET A 151 23.85 -9.63 6.92
C MET A 151 24.57 -10.89 7.40
N ALA A 152 24.25 -12.06 6.84
CA ALA A 152 24.90 -13.32 7.17
C ALA A 152 26.40 -13.32 6.86
N MET A 153 26.81 -12.75 5.72
CA MET A 153 28.22 -12.56 5.36
C MET A 153 28.98 -11.63 6.33
N LYS A 154 28.27 -10.88 7.17
CA LYS A 154 28.83 -10.06 8.26
C LYS A 154 28.73 -10.74 9.63
N GLY A 155 28.41 -12.03 9.68
CA GLY A 155 28.19 -12.79 10.91
C GLY A 155 26.90 -12.42 11.65
N LYS A 156 25.97 -11.71 11.01
CA LYS A 156 24.74 -11.21 11.64
C LYS A 156 23.55 -12.13 11.38
N ARG A 157 22.65 -12.23 12.36
CA ARG A 157 21.46 -13.10 12.28
C ARG A 157 20.25 -12.37 11.71
N THR A 158 19.56 -13.03 10.78
CA THR A 158 18.35 -12.48 10.13
C THR A 158 17.14 -13.39 10.35
N LEU A 159 16.01 -12.79 10.74
CA LEU A 159 14.69 -13.42 10.76
C LEU A 159 13.85 -12.93 9.58
N ILE A 160 13.38 -13.84 8.74
CA ILE A 160 12.40 -13.57 7.68
C ILE A 160 11.04 -14.11 8.10
N VAL A 161 10.05 -13.23 8.18
CA VAL A 161 8.66 -13.56 8.52
C VAL A 161 7.78 -13.45 7.28
N VAL A 162 7.18 -14.57 6.89
CA VAL A 162 6.30 -14.69 5.72
C VAL A 162 4.85 -15.05 6.10
N PRO A 163 3.85 -14.79 5.24
CA PRO A 163 2.44 -15.05 5.57
C PRO A 163 2.07 -16.55 5.57
N THR A 164 2.64 -17.36 4.68
CA THR A 164 2.18 -18.74 4.42
C THR A 164 3.33 -19.76 4.49
N ALA A 165 2.99 -21.02 4.78
CA ALA A 165 3.93 -22.14 4.76
C ALA A 165 4.58 -22.33 3.38
N ALA A 166 3.81 -22.20 2.30
CA ALA A 166 4.32 -22.29 0.93
C ALA A 166 5.40 -21.23 0.65
N LEU A 167 5.23 -20.01 1.17
CA LEU A 167 6.24 -18.96 0.99
C LEU A 167 7.49 -19.23 1.82
N VAL A 168 7.41 -19.93 2.96
CA VAL A 168 8.60 -20.39 3.69
C VAL A 168 9.42 -21.31 2.79
N SER A 169 8.80 -22.36 2.25
CA SER A 169 9.48 -23.33 1.38
C SER A 169 10.07 -22.65 0.14
N HIS A 170 9.33 -21.73 -0.48
CA HIS A 170 9.80 -20.96 -1.63
C HIS A 170 11.03 -20.10 -1.31
N VAL A 171 10.98 -19.33 -0.21
CA VAL A 171 12.08 -18.47 0.22
C VAL A 171 13.30 -19.30 0.63
N LEU A 172 13.12 -20.41 1.34
CA LEU A 172 14.21 -21.32 1.69
C LEU A 172 14.88 -21.91 0.44
N LYS A 173 14.09 -22.40 -0.53
CA LYS A 173 14.62 -22.93 -1.78
C LYS A 173 15.45 -21.87 -2.53
N LYS A 174 14.90 -20.66 -2.68
CA LYS A 174 15.58 -19.55 -3.34
C LYS A 174 16.84 -19.09 -2.60
N LEU A 175 16.80 -19.03 -1.27
CA LEU A 175 17.99 -18.71 -0.47
C LEU A 175 19.09 -19.75 -0.65
N LYS A 176 18.77 -21.06 -0.64
CA LYS A 176 19.75 -22.11 -0.94
C LYS A 176 20.39 -21.94 -2.32
N GLU A 177 19.57 -21.71 -3.35
CA GLU A 177 20.04 -21.41 -4.72
C GLU A 177 20.95 -20.17 -4.78
N TYR A 178 20.65 -19.12 -4.01
CA TYR A 178 21.43 -17.88 -4.00
C TYR A 178 22.72 -18.00 -3.19
N ILE A 179 22.69 -18.68 -2.04
CA ILE A 179 23.85 -18.92 -1.18
C ILE A 179 24.91 -19.72 -1.94
N ALA A 180 24.49 -20.75 -2.69
CA ALA A 180 25.39 -21.55 -3.53
C ALA A 180 26.16 -20.72 -4.58
N LYS A 181 25.66 -19.54 -4.98
CA LYS A 181 26.30 -18.66 -5.97
C LYS A 181 27.25 -17.63 -5.36
N VAL A 182 27.20 -17.41 -4.06
CA VAL A 182 28.03 -16.39 -3.37
C VAL A 182 29.20 -16.99 -2.60
N ASP A 183 29.39 -18.31 -2.67
CA ASP A 183 30.51 -19.05 -2.09
C ASP A 183 30.73 -18.69 -0.60
N SER A 184 29.70 -18.96 0.21
CA SER A 184 29.69 -18.59 1.62
C SER A 184 28.97 -19.66 2.44
N GLU A 185 29.54 -20.00 3.59
CA GLU A 185 28.99 -20.95 4.57
C GLU A 185 27.83 -20.33 5.36
N ILE A 186 26.74 -20.00 4.66
CA ILE A 186 25.54 -19.41 5.26
C ILE A 186 24.55 -20.52 5.57
N VAL A 187 24.27 -20.72 6.86
CA VAL A 187 23.28 -21.68 7.32
C VAL A 187 21.89 -21.03 7.35
N CYS A 188 20.97 -21.61 6.58
CA CYS A 188 19.57 -21.19 6.53
C CYS A 188 18.64 -22.28 7.06
N VAL A 189 17.84 -21.92 8.07
CA VAL A 189 16.85 -22.79 8.70
C VAL A 189 15.45 -22.24 8.51
N GLY A 190 14.44 -23.10 8.49
CA GLY A 190 13.06 -22.64 8.52
C GLY A 190 12.07 -23.69 8.92
N TYR A 191 10.88 -23.23 9.27
CA TYR A 191 9.82 -24.09 9.79
C TYR A 191 8.50 -23.83 9.08
N HIS A 192 7.91 -24.89 8.55
CA HIS A 192 6.52 -24.88 8.08
C HIS A 192 5.78 -26.15 8.50
N ALA A 193 4.45 -26.09 8.51
CA ALA A 193 3.61 -27.18 9.01
C ALA A 193 3.65 -28.49 8.18
N ARG A 194 4.44 -28.52 7.09
CA ARG A 194 4.56 -29.65 6.16
C ARG A 194 5.98 -30.24 6.12
N ILE A 195 6.86 -29.86 7.05
CA ILE A 195 8.22 -30.44 7.14
C ILE A 195 8.17 -31.84 7.74
N SER A 196 9.14 -32.68 7.39
CA SER A 196 9.25 -34.03 7.96
C SER A 196 9.62 -34.00 9.45
N SER A 197 9.44 -35.13 10.14
CA SER A 197 9.85 -35.26 11.55
C SER A 197 11.36 -35.06 11.73
N GLN A 198 12.18 -35.49 10.76
CA GLN A 198 13.63 -35.33 10.75
C GLN A 198 14.03 -33.86 10.57
N GLU A 199 13.48 -33.16 9.59
CA GLU A 199 13.73 -31.73 9.36
C GLU A 199 13.31 -30.88 10.56
N LYS A 200 12.24 -31.28 11.25
CA LYS A 200 11.79 -30.63 12.48
C LYS A 200 12.79 -30.82 13.62
N ALA A 201 13.36 -32.01 13.78
CA ALA A 201 14.39 -32.28 14.78
C ALA A 201 15.66 -31.47 14.48
N GLU A 202 16.09 -31.42 13.22
CA GLU A 202 17.24 -30.62 12.80
C GLU A 202 17.00 -29.12 13.05
N PHE A 203 15.82 -28.61 12.70
CA PHE A 203 15.45 -27.22 12.98
C PHE A 203 15.54 -26.88 14.47
N LEU A 204 14.99 -27.76 15.34
CA LEU A 204 15.04 -27.55 16.78
C LEU A 204 16.46 -27.64 17.34
N ASN A 205 17.29 -28.56 16.81
CA ASN A 205 18.69 -28.67 17.22
C ASN A 205 19.46 -27.39 16.89
N ARG A 206 19.43 -26.94 15.62
CA ARG A 206 20.08 -25.69 15.19
C ARG A 206 19.54 -24.46 15.92
N LEU A 207 18.25 -24.46 16.26
CA LEU A 207 17.65 -23.39 17.06
C LEU A 207 18.26 -23.33 18.47
N ASN A 208 18.43 -24.49 19.11
CA ASN A 208 18.97 -24.60 20.47
C ASN A 208 20.47 -24.32 20.53
N THR A 209 21.24 -24.81 19.56
CA THR A 209 22.68 -24.55 19.46
C THR A 209 22.99 -23.13 18.97
N GLY A 210 22.02 -22.46 18.33
CA GLY A 210 22.21 -21.16 17.70
C GLY A 210 23.04 -21.22 16.41
N ASP A 211 23.22 -22.40 15.84
CA ASP A 211 23.95 -22.67 14.60
C ASP A 211 23.07 -22.36 13.37
N PHE A 212 22.85 -21.07 13.15
CA PHE A 212 22.23 -20.54 11.93
C PHE A 212 22.50 -19.05 11.75
N ASN A 213 22.45 -18.59 10.50
CA ASN A 213 22.52 -17.15 10.16
C ASN A 213 21.15 -16.61 9.72
N ILE A 214 20.36 -17.40 8.99
CA ILE A 214 19.07 -16.96 8.44
C ILE A 214 17.96 -17.91 8.87
N MET A 215 16.91 -17.37 9.49
CA MET A 215 15.72 -18.12 9.87
C MET A 215 14.50 -17.65 9.08
N VAL A 216 13.74 -18.59 8.50
CA VAL A 216 12.49 -18.30 7.77
C VAL A 216 11.29 -18.96 8.44
N ILE A 217 10.32 -18.17 8.90
CA ILE A 217 9.13 -18.66 9.61
C ILE A 217 7.85 -17.96 9.14
N THR A 218 6.71 -18.56 9.48
CA THR A 218 5.41 -17.91 9.27
C THR A 218 5.06 -16.93 10.40
N SER A 219 4.21 -15.94 10.12
CA SER A 219 3.63 -15.08 11.18
C SER A 219 2.84 -15.88 12.23
N LYS A 220 2.27 -17.04 11.83
CA LYS A 220 1.58 -17.97 12.73
C LYS A 220 2.55 -18.66 13.70
N PHE A 221 3.72 -19.05 13.21
CA PHE A 221 4.78 -19.63 14.05
C PHE A 221 5.26 -18.61 15.07
N LEU A 222 5.59 -17.39 14.64
CA LEU A 222 5.98 -16.28 15.52
C LEU A 222 4.94 -16.08 16.64
N ALA A 223 3.65 -16.22 16.32
CA ALA A 223 2.59 -16.01 17.30
C ALA A 223 2.40 -17.16 18.29
N ARG A 224 2.57 -18.41 17.85
CA ARG A 224 2.27 -19.62 18.65
C ARG A 224 3.48 -20.19 19.38
N ARG A 225 4.69 -19.96 18.88
CA ARG A 225 5.94 -20.58 19.34
C ARG A 225 6.97 -19.51 19.76
N PHE A 226 6.50 -18.37 20.25
CA PHE A 226 7.37 -17.24 20.61
C PHE A 226 8.37 -17.60 21.71
N SER A 227 7.99 -18.46 22.65
CA SER A 227 8.88 -18.93 23.73
C SER A 227 10.14 -19.63 23.22
N LEU A 228 10.11 -20.21 22.02
CA LEU A 228 11.29 -20.81 21.38
C LEU A 228 12.25 -19.75 20.82
N LEU A 229 11.76 -18.52 20.60
CA LEU A 229 12.51 -17.45 19.95
C LEU A 229 12.96 -16.37 20.93
N GLU A 230 12.33 -16.24 22.09
CA GLU A 230 12.50 -15.11 23.00
C GLU A 230 13.94 -14.91 23.51
N LYS A 231 14.74 -15.97 23.53
CA LYS A 231 16.16 -15.89 23.92
C LYS A 231 17.10 -15.51 22.78
N ILE A 232 16.59 -15.44 21.54
CA ILE A 232 17.39 -15.21 20.34
C ILE A 232 17.31 -13.73 19.95
N PHE A 233 18.47 -13.11 19.81
CA PHE A 233 18.61 -11.77 19.22
C PHE A 233 18.78 -11.87 17.70
N PHE A 234 18.08 -11.00 16.97
CA PHE A 234 18.21 -10.84 15.53
C PHE A 234 18.66 -9.42 15.16
N ASP A 235 19.75 -9.32 14.39
CA ASP A 235 20.25 -8.06 13.85
C ASP A 235 19.32 -7.47 12.79
N LEU A 236 18.59 -8.32 12.07
CA LEU A 236 17.60 -7.93 11.08
C LEU A 236 16.35 -8.79 11.19
N VAL A 237 15.19 -8.15 11.29
CA VAL A 237 13.89 -8.80 11.07
C VAL A 237 13.28 -8.23 9.80
N PHE A 238 13.15 -9.08 8.77
CA PHE A 238 12.46 -8.77 7.53
C PHE A 238 11.05 -9.38 7.55
N VAL A 239 10.03 -8.55 7.39
CA VAL A 239 8.63 -8.99 7.34
C VAL A 239 8.10 -8.77 5.93
N ASP A 240 7.74 -9.84 5.23
CA ASP A 240 7.33 -9.78 3.82
C ASP A 240 5.91 -9.23 3.61
N ASP A 241 5.01 -9.49 4.57
CA ASP A 241 3.63 -9.01 4.55
C ASP A 241 3.22 -8.37 5.89
N VAL A 242 3.00 -7.05 5.87
CA VAL A 242 2.43 -6.29 6.99
C VAL A 242 1.10 -6.89 7.46
N ASP A 243 0.19 -7.21 6.54
CA ASP A 243 -1.19 -7.52 6.91
C ASP A 243 -1.24 -8.85 7.69
N ALA A 244 -0.44 -9.83 7.28
CA ALA A 244 -0.24 -11.07 8.02
C ALA A 244 0.38 -10.85 9.41
N LEU A 245 1.37 -9.96 9.53
CA LEU A 245 1.96 -9.61 10.84
C LEU A 245 0.91 -8.98 11.76
N LEU A 246 0.08 -8.06 11.23
CA LEU A 246 -0.90 -7.28 12.00
C LEU A 246 -2.18 -8.05 12.39
N LYS A 247 -2.41 -9.26 11.86
CA LYS A 247 -3.52 -10.13 12.32
C LYS A 247 -3.50 -10.32 13.83
N SER A 248 -2.31 -10.38 14.45
CA SER A 248 -2.15 -10.30 15.90
C SER A 248 -1.36 -9.07 16.25
N SER A 249 -1.98 -8.10 16.93
CA SER A 249 -1.30 -6.86 17.32
C SER A 249 -0.09 -7.10 18.25
N LYS A 250 -0.06 -8.24 18.96
CA LYS A 250 1.08 -8.65 19.79
C LYS A 250 2.32 -9.05 18.98
N ASN A 251 2.19 -9.34 17.69
CA ASN A 251 3.35 -9.68 16.86
C ASN A 251 4.33 -8.52 16.70
N ILE A 252 3.85 -7.26 16.77
CA ILE A 252 4.76 -6.10 16.75
C ILE A 252 5.66 -6.12 17.98
N ASP A 253 5.10 -6.36 19.17
CA ASP A 253 5.86 -6.46 20.42
C ASP A 253 6.88 -7.60 20.34
N ARG A 254 6.47 -8.76 19.81
CA ARG A 254 7.36 -9.91 19.59
C ARG A 254 8.55 -9.54 18.70
N VAL A 255 8.30 -8.88 17.57
CA VAL A 255 9.38 -8.41 16.68
C VAL A 255 10.28 -7.40 17.38
N LEU A 256 9.71 -6.44 18.12
CA LEU A 256 10.46 -5.44 18.88
C LEU A 256 11.34 -6.10 19.96
N PHE A 257 10.83 -7.14 20.60
CA PHE A 257 11.56 -7.91 21.60
C PHE A 257 12.75 -8.66 20.97
N LEU A 258 12.52 -9.33 19.84
CA LEU A 258 13.56 -10.08 19.12
C LEU A 258 14.69 -9.21 18.54
N VAL A 259 14.44 -7.92 18.32
CA VAL A 259 15.49 -6.94 17.95
C VAL A 259 16.11 -6.25 19.16
N GLY A 260 15.85 -6.70 20.38
CA GLY A 260 16.55 -6.24 21.58
C GLY A 260 15.83 -5.20 22.45
N PHE A 261 14.56 -4.87 22.21
CA PHE A 261 13.81 -4.02 23.15
C PHE A 261 13.20 -4.82 24.31
N LYS A 262 13.42 -4.38 25.55
CA LYS A 262 12.72 -4.91 26.72
C LYS A 262 11.22 -4.55 26.73
N GLN A 263 10.42 -5.40 27.35
CA GLN A 263 8.96 -5.23 27.50
C GLN A 263 8.59 -3.85 28.08
N LYS A 264 9.36 -3.35 29.06
CA LYS A 264 9.18 -2.01 29.66
C LYS A 264 9.20 -0.87 28.62
N HIS A 265 10.04 -0.96 27.58
CA HIS A 265 10.12 0.07 26.54
C HIS A 265 8.88 0.03 25.64
N ILE A 266 8.42 -1.19 25.33
CA ILE A 266 7.24 -1.42 24.49
C ILE A 266 5.98 -0.88 25.19
N ASP A 267 5.84 -1.13 26.49
CA ASP A 267 4.69 -0.67 27.28
C ASP A 267 4.68 0.86 27.45
N LYS A 268 5.83 1.48 27.77
CA LYS A 268 5.98 2.94 27.81
C LYS A 268 5.63 3.58 26.47
N ALA A 269 6.12 3.02 25.36
CA ALA A 269 5.80 3.51 24.03
C ALA A 269 4.29 3.38 23.70
N LEU A 270 3.66 2.28 24.11
CA LEU A 270 2.22 2.08 23.93
C LEU A 270 1.40 3.11 24.72
N ASP A 271 1.76 3.41 25.96
CA ASP A 271 1.12 4.44 26.79
C ASP A 271 1.24 5.83 26.12
N LEU A 272 2.45 6.17 25.67
CA LEU A 272 2.71 7.44 25.00
C LEU A 272 1.87 7.61 23.72
N VAL A 273 1.73 6.55 22.92
CA VAL A 273 0.87 6.54 21.74
C VAL A 273 -0.60 6.75 22.11
N ARG A 274 -1.09 6.11 23.19
CA ARG A 274 -2.48 6.26 23.67
C ARG A 274 -2.75 7.72 24.07
N ARG A 275 -1.86 8.33 24.84
CA ARG A 275 -1.97 9.75 25.26
C ARG A 275 -1.97 10.70 24.05
N LYS A 276 -1.14 10.42 23.04
CA LYS A 276 -1.09 11.21 21.79
C LYS A 276 -2.37 11.13 20.93
N GLN A 277 -3.26 10.15 21.13
CA GLN A 277 -4.49 10.06 20.30
C GLN A 277 -5.42 11.25 20.48
N ASN A 278 -5.45 11.82 21.69
CA ASN A 278 -6.33 12.93 22.03
C ASN A 278 -5.58 14.26 22.06
N PHE A 279 -4.38 14.34 21.49
CA PHE A 279 -3.49 15.51 21.60
C PHE A 279 -4.20 16.84 21.28
N MET A 280 -5.00 16.89 20.20
CA MET A 280 -5.76 18.09 19.82
C MET A 280 -6.86 18.48 20.83
N TYR A 281 -7.34 17.54 21.65
CA TYR A 281 -8.36 17.80 22.66
C TYR A 281 -7.77 18.04 24.07
N LEU A 282 -6.45 17.94 24.23
CA LEU A 282 -5.76 18.25 25.48
C LEU A 282 -5.64 19.76 25.69
N THR A 283 -5.71 20.19 26.95
CA THR A 283 -5.38 21.56 27.38
C THR A 283 -3.92 21.89 27.06
N ARG A 284 -3.59 23.19 26.94
CA ARG A 284 -2.21 23.65 26.64
C ARG A 284 -1.16 23.06 27.60
N LYS A 285 -1.43 23.09 28.91
CA LYS A 285 -0.56 22.53 29.96
C LYS A 285 -0.39 21.01 29.81
N ALA A 286 -1.45 20.28 29.50
CA ALA A 286 -1.39 18.83 29.27
C ALA A 286 -0.61 18.47 27.98
N ARG A 287 -0.72 19.28 26.93
CA ARG A 287 0.08 19.12 25.70
C ARG A 287 1.57 19.29 25.98
N GLN A 288 1.95 20.34 26.72
CA GLN A 288 3.35 20.60 27.06
C GLN A 288 3.98 19.44 27.86
N ARG A 289 3.29 18.97 28.91
CA ARG A 289 3.72 17.79 29.69
C ARG A 289 3.91 16.55 28.82
N LEU A 290 3.03 16.33 27.85
CA LEU A 290 3.13 15.19 26.93
C LEU A 290 4.32 15.33 25.95
N LEU A 291 4.65 16.55 25.53
CA LEU A 291 5.83 16.82 24.70
C LEU A 291 7.13 16.58 25.48
N GLU A 292 7.20 17.04 26.73
CA GLU A 292 8.34 16.78 27.62
C GLU A 292 8.52 15.28 27.89
N LEU A 293 7.44 14.56 28.18
CA LEU A 293 7.47 13.10 28.36
C LEU A 293 7.96 12.39 27.09
N THR A 294 7.54 12.87 25.92
CA THR A 294 8.01 12.36 24.62
C THR A 294 9.50 12.59 24.42
N LYS A 295 10.01 13.76 24.81
CA LYS A 295 11.44 14.10 24.72
C LYS A 295 12.27 13.20 25.63
N LYS A 296 11.89 13.09 26.91
CA LYS A 296 12.55 12.22 27.90
C LYS A 296 12.57 10.75 27.45
N PHE A 297 11.45 10.24 26.94
CA PHE A 297 11.40 8.86 26.45
C PHE A 297 12.30 8.64 25.23
N ARG A 298 12.41 9.63 24.33
CA ARG A 298 13.33 9.55 23.19
C ARG A 298 14.80 9.51 23.65
N GLU A 299 15.16 10.30 24.65
CA GLU A 299 16.48 10.29 25.27
C GLU A 299 16.78 8.93 25.91
N GLU A 300 15.85 8.39 26.71
CA GLU A 300 15.95 7.04 27.31
C GLU A 300 16.23 5.96 26.24
N ILE A 301 15.50 5.98 25.12
CA ILE A 301 15.69 5.00 24.03
C ILE A 301 17.02 5.21 23.30
N ASN A 302 17.46 6.46 23.11
CA ASN A 302 18.75 6.75 22.48
C ASN A 302 19.91 6.26 23.35
N GLU A 303 19.85 6.46 24.66
CA GLU A 303 20.85 5.92 25.59
C GLU A 303 20.82 4.39 25.65
N TYR A 304 19.63 3.79 25.67
CA TYR A 304 19.48 2.34 25.63
C TYR A 304 20.19 1.73 24.41
N ARG A 305 19.98 2.31 23.22
CA ARG A 305 20.60 1.88 21.96
C ARG A 305 22.12 2.05 21.91
N LYS A 306 22.69 2.98 22.68
CA LYS A 306 24.15 3.13 22.81
C LYS A 306 24.76 2.01 23.66
N LYS A 307 24.02 1.54 24.67
CA LYS A 307 24.48 0.55 25.65
C LYS A 307 24.11 -0.90 25.33
N ASN A 308 23.12 -1.12 24.46
CA ASN A 308 22.57 -2.44 24.17
C ASN A 308 22.46 -2.64 22.65
N PRO A 309 22.70 -3.87 22.15
CA PRO A 309 22.46 -4.16 20.75
C PRO A 309 20.97 -4.03 20.43
N VAL A 310 20.66 -3.23 19.40
CA VAL A 310 19.30 -3.08 18.87
C VAL A 310 19.34 -3.37 17.38
N GLY A 311 18.62 -4.41 16.97
CA GLY A 311 18.50 -4.83 15.59
C GLY A 311 17.61 -3.91 14.76
N GLN A 312 17.58 -4.19 13.46
CA GLN A 312 16.82 -3.45 12.46
C GLN A 312 15.55 -4.21 12.09
N VAL A 313 14.48 -3.46 11.80
CA VAL A 313 13.24 -4.03 11.27
C VAL A 313 12.95 -3.43 9.90
N ILE A 314 12.75 -4.30 8.91
CA ILE A 314 12.30 -3.94 7.56
C ILE A 314 10.96 -4.59 7.32
N ILE A 315 9.94 -3.80 7.00
CA ILE A 315 8.58 -4.31 6.77
C ILE A 315 8.15 -3.98 5.36
N ALA A 316 7.94 -5.01 4.53
CA ALA A 316 7.37 -4.89 3.20
C ALA A 316 5.85 -4.75 3.26
N SER A 317 5.33 -3.66 2.69
CA SER A 317 3.89 -3.38 2.62
C SER A 317 3.44 -3.32 1.17
N ALA A 318 2.51 -4.19 0.77
CA ALA A 318 1.85 -4.11 -0.54
C ALA A 318 0.63 -3.17 -0.52
N THR A 319 0.01 -2.99 0.63
CA THR A 319 -1.30 -2.36 0.83
C THR A 319 -1.22 -1.21 1.83
N GLY A 320 -1.59 -0.02 1.37
CA GLY A 320 -1.53 1.19 2.18
C GLY A 320 -2.69 1.30 3.18
N ALA A 321 -2.48 0.85 4.42
CA ALA A 321 -2.93 1.48 5.68
C ALA A 321 -2.92 0.46 6.83
N ALA A 322 -1.74 0.22 7.41
CA ALA A 322 -1.64 -0.45 8.70
C ALA A 322 -2.41 0.34 9.78
N ARG A 323 -3.49 -0.24 10.32
CA ARG A 323 -4.32 0.38 11.36
C ARG A 323 -4.04 -0.29 12.71
N GLY A 324 -3.99 0.52 13.76
CA GLY A 324 -3.85 0.04 15.13
C GLY A 324 -2.92 0.93 15.94
N LEU A 325 -3.12 0.91 17.27
CA LEU A 325 -2.25 1.62 18.20
C LEU A 325 -0.81 1.10 18.15
N ARG A 326 -0.65 -0.22 18.10
CA ARG A 326 0.68 -0.86 18.14
C ARG A 326 1.56 -0.57 16.94
N VAL A 327 0.96 -0.33 15.77
CA VAL A 327 1.70 0.12 14.57
C VAL A 327 2.44 1.44 14.84
N LYS A 328 1.87 2.32 15.67
CA LYS A 328 2.48 3.62 15.99
C LYS A 328 3.64 3.51 16.97
N ILE A 329 3.79 2.40 17.70
CA ILE A 329 4.93 2.15 18.59
C ILE A 329 6.23 2.09 17.79
N LEU A 330 6.19 1.56 16.56
CA LEU A 330 7.34 1.53 15.64
C LEU A 330 7.92 2.93 15.41
N ARG A 331 7.08 3.97 15.42
CA ARG A 331 7.56 5.36 15.27
C ARG A 331 8.32 5.82 16.49
N GLU A 332 7.85 5.46 17.69
CA GLU A 332 8.46 5.92 18.94
C GLU A 332 9.73 5.12 19.27
N LEU A 333 9.78 3.82 18.93
CA LEU A 333 10.92 2.94 19.22
C LEU A 333 11.91 2.80 18.08
N LEU A 334 11.49 2.90 16.81
CA LEU A 334 12.29 2.61 15.62
C LEU A 334 12.35 3.76 14.60
N ASN A 335 11.73 4.91 14.89
CA ASN A 335 11.72 6.11 14.05
C ASN A 335 11.13 5.94 12.64
N PHE A 336 10.23 4.96 12.43
CA PHE A 336 9.51 4.83 11.16
C PHE A 336 8.02 4.54 11.35
N THR A 337 7.24 4.88 10.33
CA THR A 337 5.82 4.53 10.24
C THR A 337 5.62 3.55 9.09
N ILE A 338 4.62 2.68 9.23
CA ILE A 338 4.14 1.91 8.08
C ILE A 338 3.28 2.86 7.25
N GLY A 339 3.76 3.22 6.06
CA GLY A 339 3.08 4.18 5.19
C GLY A 339 1.72 3.67 4.70
N SER A 340 0.82 4.60 4.41
CA SER A 340 -0.41 4.31 3.68
C SER A 340 -0.37 5.00 2.32
N THR A 341 -0.15 4.25 1.24
CA THR A 341 -0.44 4.76 -0.11
C THR A 341 -1.95 4.85 -0.27
N ARG A 342 -2.52 6.05 -0.10
CA ARG A 342 -3.89 6.35 -0.53
C ARG A 342 -3.82 6.81 -1.98
N GLY A 343 -4.57 6.14 -2.85
CA GLY A 343 -4.56 6.39 -4.30
C GLY A 343 -3.59 5.45 -5.00
N GLY A 344 -4.14 4.38 -5.59
CA GLY A 344 -3.36 3.53 -6.49
C GLY A 344 -3.12 4.29 -7.78
N LEU A 345 -1.86 4.39 -8.21
CA LEU A 345 -1.54 4.77 -9.58
C LEU A 345 -2.28 3.82 -10.53
N ARG A 346 -3.11 4.38 -11.41
CA ARG A 346 -3.92 3.63 -12.37
C ARG A 346 -3.62 4.12 -13.77
N ASN A 347 -3.40 3.19 -14.68
CA ASN A 347 -3.38 3.42 -16.12
C ASN A 347 -4.48 2.54 -16.73
N ILE A 348 -5.73 2.98 -16.63
CA ILE A 348 -6.90 2.21 -17.06
C ILE A 348 -7.67 3.04 -18.06
N VAL A 349 -8.11 2.41 -19.15
CA VAL A 349 -9.15 2.97 -20.02
C VAL A 349 -10.49 2.64 -19.35
N ASP A 350 -11.05 3.61 -18.64
CA ASP A 350 -12.38 3.50 -18.05
C ASP A 350 -13.41 3.73 -19.18
N SER A 351 -14.26 2.74 -19.44
CA SER A 351 -15.20 2.77 -20.56
C SER A 351 -16.59 2.28 -20.17
N TYR A 352 -17.57 2.58 -21.01
CA TYR A 352 -18.95 2.14 -20.82
C TYR A 352 -19.56 1.63 -22.11
N TYR A 353 -20.55 0.75 -21.98
CA TYR A 353 -21.36 0.25 -23.07
C TYR A 353 -22.84 0.47 -22.72
N LEU A 354 -23.46 1.44 -23.39
CA LEU A 354 -24.91 1.66 -23.29
C LEU A 354 -25.63 0.69 -24.22
N VAL A 355 -26.32 -0.27 -23.61
CA VAL A 355 -27.06 -1.31 -24.34
C VAL A 355 -28.34 -0.70 -24.92
N ARG A 356 -28.49 -0.77 -26.24
CA ARG A 356 -29.68 -0.28 -26.95
C ARG A 356 -30.85 -1.25 -26.79
N LYS A 357 -32.08 -0.78 -27.06
CA LYS A 357 -33.27 -1.64 -27.08
C LYS A 357 -33.10 -2.69 -28.20
N GLY A 358 -33.44 -3.95 -27.93
CA GLY A 358 -33.25 -5.07 -28.86
C GLY A 358 -31.84 -5.68 -28.88
N GLU A 359 -30.83 -5.00 -28.33
CA GLU A 359 -29.46 -5.50 -28.32
C GLU A 359 -29.28 -6.60 -27.24
N THR A 360 -28.92 -7.82 -27.68
CA THR A 360 -28.66 -9.01 -26.85
C THR A 360 -27.17 -9.39 -26.88
N ASP A 361 -26.79 -10.32 -25.99
CA ASP A 361 -25.47 -10.99 -25.99
C ASP A 361 -24.25 -10.06 -25.97
N VAL A 362 -24.45 -8.83 -25.48
CA VAL A 362 -23.41 -7.81 -25.38
C VAL A 362 -22.20 -8.32 -24.61
N VAL A 363 -22.41 -9.01 -23.48
CA VAL A 363 -21.30 -9.55 -22.67
C VAL A 363 -20.54 -10.64 -23.43
N LYS A 364 -21.24 -11.54 -24.14
CA LYS A 364 -20.62 -12.56 -25.02
C LYS A 364 -19.78 -11.91 -26.11
N ASN A 365 -20.32 -10.90 -26.78
CA ASN A 365 -19.61 -10.15 -27.83
C ASN A 365 -18.37 -9.42 -27.30
N LEU A 366 -18.44 -8.87 -26.08
CA LEU A 366 -17.27 -8.30 -25.40
C LEU A 366 -16.23 -9.37 -25.08
N MET A 367 -16.63 -10.52 -24.53
CA MET A 367 -15.70 -11.64 -24.26
C MET A 367 -15.01 -12.12 -25.54
N LYS A 368 -15.75 -12.29 -26.64
CA LYS A 368 -15.20 -12.67 -27.95
C LYS A 368 -14.13 -11.68 -28.44
N LYS A 369 -14.35 -10.38 -28.26
CA LYS A 369 -13.40 -9.33 -28.68
C LYS A 369 -12.18 -9.19 -27.74
N LEU A 370 -12.37 -9.43 -26.45
CA LEU A 370 -11.35 -9.18 -25.42
C LEU A 370 -10.47 -10.41 -25.15
N GLY A 371 -11.01 -11.63 -25.31
CA GLY A 371 -10.30 -12.90 -25.12
C GLY A 371 -10.03 -13.23 -23.65
N LYS A 372 -8.90 -13.88 -23.36
CA LYS A 372 -8.54 -14.36 -22.00
C LYS A 372 -8.16 -13.24 -21.03
N GLY A 373 -8.09 -13.53 -19.73
CA GLY A 373 -7.60 -12.61 -18.70
C GLY A 373 -8.65 -11.62 -18.18
N GLY A 374 -9.93 -12.02 -18.23
CA GLY A 374 -11.06 -11.17 -17.86
C GLY A 374 -11.56 -11.39 -16.44
N ILE A 375 -12.04 -10.31 -15.81
CA ILE A 375 -12.85 -10.40 -14.58
C ILE A 375 -14.23 -9.80 -14.84
N ILE A 376 -15.29 -10.57 -14.62
CA ILE A 376 -16.68 -10.14 -14.78
C ILE A 376 -17.30 -9.92 -13.41
N PHE A 377 -17.62 -8.66 -13.12
CA PHE A 377 -18.27 -8.22 -11.89
C PHE A 377 -19.78 -8.10 -12.09
N MET A 378 -20.52 -8.92 -11.35
CA MET A 378 -21.98 -8.95 -11.35
C MET A 378 -22.52 -8.01 -10.28
N TYR A 379 -23.22 -6.93 -10.67
CA TYR A 379 -23.83 -6.03 -9.69
C TYR A 379 -24.88 -6.74 -8.82
N ARG A 380 -25.75 -7.56 -9.42
CA ARG A 380 -26.65 -8.46 -8.71
C ARG A 380 -26.43 -9.86 -9.24
N VAL A 381 -26.00 -10.75 -8.35
CA VAL A 381 -25.85 -12.17 -8.67
C VAL A 381 -27.26 -12.75 -8.86
N LYS A 382 -27.68 -12.84 -10.12
CA LYS A 382 -28.86 -13.60 -10.53
C LYS A 382 -28.34 -14.89 -11.16
N ARG A 383 -28.65 -16.05 -10.56
CA ARG A 383 -28.09 -17.34 -11.00
C ARG A 383 -28.29 -17.59 -12.50
N LYS A 384 -29.52 -17.41 -13.00
CA LYS A 384 -29.84 -17.48 -14.44
C LYS A 384 -28.92 -16.65 -15.35
N LEU A 385 -28.53 -15.44 -14.93
CA LEU A 385 -27.66 -14.57 -15.72
C LEU A 385 -26.19 -14.99 -15.61
N VAL A 386 -25.76 -15.45 -14.43
CA VAL A 386 -24.40 -15.99 -14.23
C VAL A 386 -24.22 -17.26 -15.06
N ASP A 387 -25.17 -18.19 -15.01
CA ASP A 387 -25.15 -19.42 -15.81
C ASP A 387 -25.11 -19.11 -17.31
N LYS A 388 -25.90 -18.12 -17.76
CA LYS A 388 -25.84 -17.68 -19.14
C LYS A 388 -24.44 -17.17 -19.52
N ILE A 389 -23.83 -16.31 -18.70
CA ILE A 389 -22.49 -15.78 -18.97
C ILE A 389 -21.43 -16.89 -19.00
N ILE A 390 -21.55 -17.89 -18.12
CA ILE A 390 -20.65 -19.05 -18.09
C ILE A 390 -20.79 -19.86 -19.38
N ARG A 391 -22.01 -20.23 -19.78
CA ARG A 391 -22.28 -20.93 -21.05
C ARG A 391 -21.78 -20.15 -22.26
N ASP A 392 -22.09 -18.85 -22.31
CA ASP A 392 -21.64 -17.96 -23.38
C ASP A 392 -20.11 -17.91 -23.49
N ALA A 393 -19.37 -18.05 -22.38
CA ALA A 393 -17.91 -18.10 -22.37
C ALA A 393 -17.37 -19.48 -22.77
N GLU A 394 -18.00 -20.56 -22.30
CA GLU A 394 -17.66 -21.94 -22.65
C GLU A 394 -17.84 -22.20 -24.15
N GLU A 395 -18.92 -21.69 -24.75
CA GLU A 395 -19.15 -21.71 -26.21
C GLU A 395 -18.07 -20.95 -27.00
N LEU A 396 -17.39 -19.99 -26.38
CA LEU A 396 -16.25 -19.28 -26.96
C LEU A 396 -14.91 -19.98 -26.69
N GLY A 397 -14.92 -21.16 -26.07
CA GLY A 397 -13.73 -21.92 -25.68
C GLY A 397 -12.98 -21.33 -24.48
N LEU A 398 -13.63 -20.52 -23.64
CA LEU A 398 -13.02 -19.88 -22.47
C LEU A 398 -13.38 -20.63 -21.19
N LYS A 399 -12.37 -20.96 -20.38
CA LYS A 399 -12.57 -21.63 -19.09
C LYS A 399 -12.92 -20.60 -18.00
N VAL A 400 -14.00 -20.83 -17.25
CA VAL A 400 -14.53 -19.84 -16.30
C VAL A 400 -14.45 -20.31 -14.84
N GLY A 401 -13.90 -19.45 -13.98
CA GLY A 401 -13.98 -19.59 -12.52
C GLY A 401 -15.17 -18.84 -11.94
N ASP A 402 -16.13 -19.54 -11.33
CA ASP A 402 -17.29 -18.93 -10.67
C ASP A 402 -17.05 -18.68 -9.18
N ALA A 403 -16.77 -17.43 -8.82
CA ALA A 403 -16.62 -16.94 -7.45
C ALA A 403 -17.92 -16.33 -6.89
N THR A 404 -19.06 -16.48 -7.57
CA THR A 404 -20.37 -16.03 -7.06
C THR A 404 -20.97 -17.00 -6.05
N LYS A 405 -20.53 -18.26 -6.06
CA LYS A 405 -20.93 -19.32 -5.12
C LYS A 405 -19.91 -19.48 -3.96
N PRO A 406 -20.29 -20.15 -2.86
CA PRO A 406 -19.34 -20.51 -1.80
C PRO A 406 -18.25 -21.44 -2.34
N VAL A 407 -17.06 -20.90 -2.57
CA VAL A 407 -15.88 -21.64 -3.02
C VAL A 407 -14.65 -21.25 -2.19
N ASN A 408 -13.67 -22.17 -2.15
CA ASN A 408 -12.32 -21.83 -1.72
C ASN A 408 -11.70 -20.88 -2.76
N ILE A 409 -11.57 -19.61 -2.38
CA ILE A 409 -11.11 -18.57 -3.28
C ILE A 409 -9.64 -18.75 -3.65
N ASP A 410 -8.82 -19.26 -2.73
CA ASP A 410 -7.39 -19.38 -2.94
C ASP A 410 -7.12 -20.39 -4.07
N VAL A 411 -7.84 -21.52 -4.10
CA VAL A 411 -7.77 -22.52 -5.18
C VAL A 411 -8.20 -21.92 -6.52
N LEU A 412 -9.29 -21.15 -6.54
CA LEU A 412 -9.78 -20.55 -7.78
C LEU A 412 -8.82 -19.47 -8.33
N ILE A 413 -8.16 -18.73 -7.43
CA ILE A 413 -7.11 -17.76 -7.76
C ILE A 413 -5.86 -18.48 -8.29
N GLU A 414 -5.47 -19.59 -7.67
CA GLU A 414 -4.33 -20.41 -8.06
C GLU A 414 -4.52 -20.98 -9.47
N LYS A 415 -5.66 -21.62 -9.75
CA LYS A 415 -6.02 -22.11 -11.09
C LYS A 415 -6.01 -21.02 -12.15
N PHE A 416 -6.47 -19.81 -11.81
CA PHE A 416 -6.38 -18.67 -12.71
C PHE A 416 -4.93 -18.21 -12.90
N ALA A 417 -4.12 -18.19 -11.84
CA ALA A 417 -2.69 -17.82 -11.90
C ALA A 417 -1.86 -18.79 -12.76
N GLU A 418 -2.22 -20.07 -12.75
CA GLU A 418 -1.59 -21.14 -13.54
C GLU A 418 -2.06 -21.15 -15.00
N GLY A 419 -3.11 -20.39 -15.34
CA GLY A 419 -3.67 -20.32 -16.68
C GLY A 419 -4.65 -21.45 -16.99
N GLU A 420 -5.09 -22.22 -15.99
CA GLU A 420 -6.18 -23.20 -16.14
C GLU A 420 -7.54 -22.52 -16.37
N LEU A 421 -7.71 -21.29 -15.87
CA LEU A 421 -8.91 -20.48 -16.03
C LEU A 421 -8.61 -19.22 -16.85
N ASP A 422 -9.50 -18.87 -17.76
CA ASP A 422 -9.37 -17.72 -18.65
C ASP A 422 -10.14 -16.48 -18.13
N ILE A 423 -11.27 -16.69 -17.46
CA ILE A 423 -12.15 -15.64 -16.95
C ILE A 423 -12.61 -15.96 -15.53
N LEU A 424 -12.68 -14.94 -14.67
CA LEU A 424 -13.29 -15.05 -13.35
C LEU A 424 -14.61 -14.27 -13.29
N VAL A 425 -15.66 -14.87 -12.74
CA VAL A 425 -16.96 -14.23 -12.51
C VAL A 425 -17.20 -14.08 -11.01
N GLY A 426 -17.56 -12.88 -10.54
CA GLY A 426 -17.82 -12.65 -9.12
C GLY A 426 -18.75 -11.48 -8.85
N ALA A 427 -19.18 -11.34 -7.60
CA ALA A 427 -20.05 -10.23 -7.19
C ALA A 427 -19.30 -8.88 -7.17
N ALA A 428 -19.93 -7.83 -7.66
CA ALA A 428 -19.44 -6.46 -7.58
C ALA A 428 -19.69 -5.90 -6.17
N SER A 429 -18.82 -6.26 -5.22
CA SER A 429 -18.86 -5.75 -3.84
C SER A 429 -17.50 -5.25 -3.41
N TYR A 430 -17.47 -4.17 -2.63
CA TYR A 430 -16.21 -3.60 -2.09
C TYR A 430 -15.45 -4.61 -1.22
N TYR A 431 -16.14 -5.56 -0.58
CA TYR A 431 -15.50 -6.65 0.19
C TYR A 431 -15.47 -7.97 -0.61
N GLY A 432 -15.83 -7.94 -1.89
CA GLY A 432 -15.92 -9.12 -2.74
C GLY A 432 -14.56 -9.81 -2.91
N LYS A 433 -14.61 -11.15 -2.97
CA LYS A 433 -13.47 -12.06 -3.09
C LYS A 433 -12.56 -11.76 -4.31
N LEU A 434 -13.11 -11.25 -5.40
CA LEU A 434 -12.33 -10.85 -6.60
C LEU A 434 -11.96 -9.36 -6.61
N ALA A 435 -12.71 -8.54 -5.87
CA ALA A 435 -12.41 -7.12 -5.72
C ALA A 435 -11.23 -6.89 -4.76
N ARG A 436 -10.88 -7.85 -3.91
CA ARG A 436 -9.75 -7.81 -2.96
C ARG A 436 -8.91 -9.08 -3.06
N GLY A 437 -7.63 -9.01 -2.70
CA GLY A 437 -6.77 -10.19 -2.62
C GLY A 437 -6.27 -10.76 -3.94
N LEU A 438 -6.83 -10.36 -5.08
CA LEU A 438 -6.34 -10.77 -6.40
C LEU A 438 -5.20 -9.84 -6.87
N ASP A 439 -3.98 -10.37 -6.95
CA ASP A 439 -2.78 -9.68 -7.44
C ASP A 439 -2.00 -10.51 -8.46
N ILE A 440 -2.58 -10.65 -9.65
CA ILE A 440 -2.01 -11.42 -10.78
C ILE A 440 -1.89 -10.48 -11.99
N PRO A 441 -1.02 -9.45 -11.92
CA PRO A 441 -0.95 -8.41 -12.94
C PRO A 441 -0.48 -8.92 -14.30
N GLN A 442 0.14 -10.10 -14.38
CA GLN A 442 0.60 -10.73 -15.63
C GLN A 442 -0.52 -11.38 -16.44
N LEU A 443 -1.69 -11.67 -15.85
CA LEU A 443 -2.82 -12.29 -16.54
C LEU A 443 -4.05 -11.39 -16.66
N ILE A 444 -4.35 -10.57 -15.66
CA ILE A 444 -5.59 -9.77 -15.64
C ILE A 444 -5.47 -8.60 -16.62
N ARG A 445 -6.22 -8.65 -17.72
CA ARG A 445 -6.19 -7.67 -18.82
C ARG A 445 -7.33 -6.67 -18.74
N TYR A 446 -8.52 -7.12 -18.38
CA TYR A 446 -9.72 -6.29 -18.39
C TYR A 446 -10.75 -6.68 -17.32
N ALA A 447 -11.66 -5.76 -17.01
CA ALA A 447 -12.79 -5.97 -16.12
C ALA A 447 -14.11 -5.54 -16.79
N ILE A 448 -15.13 -6.38 -16.73
CA ILE A 448 -16.49 -6.07 -17.21
C ILE A 448 -17.41 -5.97 -16.00
N PHE A 449 -18.07 -4.83 -15.84
CA PHE A 449 -19.13 -4.65 -14.84
C PHE A 449 -20.49 -4.83 -15.52
N VAL A 450 -21.17 -5.93 -15.20
CA VAL A 450 -22.51 -6.21 -15.69
C VAL A 450 -23.51 -5.47 -14.80
N GLY A 451 -23.91 -4.29 -15.26
CA GLY A 451 -24.64 -3.29 -14.51
C GLY A 451 -23.72 -2.35 -13.72
N VAL A 452 -24.22 -1.15 -13.42
CA VAL A 452 -23.52 -0.18 -12.57
C VAL A 452 -23.51 -0.71 -11.13
N PRO A 453 -22.37 -0.82 -10.43
CA PRO A 453 -22.33 -1.13 -9.00
C PRO A 453 -23.03 -0.04 -8.18
N HIS A 454 -24.03 -0.38 -7.36
CA HIS A 454 -24.76 0.61 -6.55
C HIS A 454 -25.48 0.03 -5.32
N PHE A 455 -25.63 0.81 -4.27
CA PHE A 455 -26.56 0.47 -3.19
C PHE A 455 -28.00 0.73 -3.65
N LYS A 456 -28.93 -0.17 -3.31
CA LYS A 456 -30.37 -0.03 -3.52
C LYS A 456 -31.08 -0.16 -2.17
N PHE A 457 -31.87 0.84 -1.80
CA PHE A 457 -32.74 0.76 -0.62
C PHE A 457 -34.02 1.58 -0.84
N PRO A 458 -35.14 1.19 -0.20
CA PRO A 458 -36.37 1.98 -0.27
C PRO A 458 -36.16 3.35 0.36
N LEU A 459 -36.81 4.41 -0.10
CA LEU A 459 -36.69 5.74 0.52
C LEU A 459 -37.41 5.81 1.87
N GLU A 460 -38.47 5.01 2.05
CA GLU A 460 -39.27 4.96 3.27
C GLU A 460 -38.44 4.70 4.55
N ILE A 461 -38.69 5.46 5.60
CA ILE A 461 -38.12 5.27 6.94
C ILE A 461 -39.21 4.72 7.85
N THR A 462 -38.98 3.49 8.33
CA THR A 462 -39.83 2.79 9.29
C THR A 462 -39.07 2.56 10.61
N ASP A 463 -39.77 2.15 11.66
CA ASP A 463 -39.16 1.86 12.97
C ASP A 463 -38.12 0.74 12.94
N LYS A 464 -38.18 -0.13 11.93
CA LYS A 464 -37.20 -1.21 11.69
C LYS A 464 -36.00 -0.75 10.84
N THR A 465 -35.93 0.54 10.50
CA THR A 465 -34.90 1.07 9.61
C THR A 465 -33.56 1.24 10.33
N HIS A 466 -32.51 0.68 9.75
CA HIS A 466 -31.16 0.83 10.28
C HIS A 466 -30.69 2.31 10.22
N PRO A 467 -30.13 2.89 11.30
CA PRO A 467 -29.70 4.31 11.35
C PRO A 467 -28.72 4.77 10.26
N ILE A 468 -27.79 3.90 9.84
CA ILE A 468 -26.91 4.13 8.69
C ILE A 468 -27.68 4.53 7.43
N LYS A 469 -28.89 4.00 7.21
CA LYS A 469 -29.71 4.37 6.05
C LYS A 469 -30.17 5.82 6.16
N GLY A 470 -30.68 6.24 7.33
CA GLY A 470 -31.03 7.64 7.58
C GLY A 470 -29.82 8.56 7.39
N PHE A 471 -28.65 8.16 7.91
CA PHE A 471 -27.41 8.89 7.70
C PHE A 471 -27.04 9.04 6.22
N ILE A 472 -27.17 7.98 5.41
CA ILE A 472 -26.91 8.05 3.96
C ILE A 472 -27.88 9.02 3.30
N ILE A 473 -29.18 8.91 3.60
CA ILE A 473 -30.21 9.80 3.04
C ILE A 473 -29.90 11.26 3.38
N LEU A 474 -29.60 11.57 4.65
CA LEU A 474 -29.23 12.92 5.07
C LEU A 474 -28.05 13.48 4.27
N ASN A 475 -27.01 12.69 4.00
CA ASN A 475 -25.87 13.15 3.19
C ASN A 475 -26.26 13.45 1.73
N GLU A 476 -27.28 12.77 1.18
CA GLU A 476 -27.73 12.99 -0.19
C GLU A 476 -28.71 14.17 -0.31
N VAL A 477 -29.47 14.49 0.74
CA VAL A 477 -30.46 15.59 0.73
C VAL A 477 -29.97 16.90 1.36
N VAL A 478 -28.90 16.89 2.17
CA VAL A 478 -28.47 18.08 2.94
C VAL A 478 -28.14 19.30 2.07
N GLU A 479 -27.64 19.08 0.86
CA GLU A 479 -27.36 20.17 -0.10
C GLU A 479 -28.63 20.74 -0.75
N LEU A 480 -29.75 20.02 -0.69
CA LEU A 480 -31.05 20.45 -1.21
C LEU A 480 -31.83 21.33 -0.22
N ILE A 481 -31.38 21.41 1.03
CA ILE A 481 -32.05 22.20 2.08
C ILE A 481 -31.75 23.69 1.86
N LYS A 482 -32.80 24.48 1.58
CA LYS A 482 -32.71 25.93 1.38
C LYS A 482 -32.48 26.71 2.70
N ASP A 483 -33.13 26.29 3.78
CA ASP A 483 -32.97 26.91 5.10
C ASP A 483 -31.56 26.65 5.66
N LYS A 484 -30.78 27.74 5.82
CA LYS A 484 -29.40 27.69 6.34
C LYS A 484 -29.31 27.18 7.78
N GLN A 485 -30.27 27.51 8.65
CA GLN A 485 -30.30 27.06 10.04
C GLN A 485 -30.61 25.55 10.10
N LYS A 486 -31.63 25.11 9.37
CA LYS A 486 -31.98 23.68 9.25
C LYS A 486 -30.81 22.88 8.66
N LYS A 487 -30.20 23.37 7.58
CA LYS A 487 -29.00 22.77 6.98
C LYS A 487 -27.85 22.64 7.97
N GLY A 488 -27.58 23.70 8.75
CA GLY A 488 -26.56 23.69 9.81
C GLY A 488 -26.82 22.64 10.89
N LYS A 489 -28.07 22.49 11.36
CA LYS A 489 -28.48 21.44 12.32
C LYS A 489 -28.23 20.04 11.75
N ILE A 490 -28.63 19.79 10.51
CA ILE A 490 -28.43 18.50 9.83
C ILE A 490 -26.94 18.18 9.65
N LEU A 491 -26.11 19.14 9.24
CA LEU A 491 -24.66 18.95 9.13
C LEU A 491 -24.01 18.58 10.47
N ARG A 492 -24.43 19.21 11.57
CA ARG A 492 -23.99 18.85 12.94
C ARG A 492 -24.41 17.42 13.29
N LEU A 493 -25.64 17.04 12.97
CA LEU A 493 -26.17 15.69 13.21
C LEU A 493 -25.39 14.62 12.42
N ILE A 494 -25.14 14.86 11.13
CA ILE A 494 -24.28 14.02 10.26
C ILE A 494 -22.88 13.88 10.89
N SER A 495 -22.27 14.99 11.33
CA SER A 495 -20.94 14.98 11.93
C SER A 495 -20.91 14.18 13.25
N ASN A 496 -21.92 14.36 14.10
CA ASN A 496 -22.07 13.62 15.37
C ASN A 496 -22.24 12.12 15.13
N PHE A 497 -23.12 11.73 14.20
CA PHE A 497 -23.30 10.31 13.85
C PHE A 497 -22.00 9.70 13.31
N ARG A 498 -21.30 10.42 12.42
CA ARG A 498 -20.02 9.97 11.84
C ARG A 498 -18.90 9.83 12.89
N THR A 499 -18.84 10.71 13.87
CA THR A 499 -17.76 10.71 14.88
C THR A 499 -18.06 9.79 16.06
N LYS A 500 -19.33 9.66 16.46
CA LYS A 500 -19.74 8.89 17.64
C LYS A 500 -20.17 7.47 17.28
N PHE A 501 -21.17 7.28 16.40
CA PHE A 501 -21.69 5.95 16.05
C PHE A 501 -20.77 5.18 15.09
N MET A 502 -20.34 5.80 13.98
CA MET A 502 -19.59 5.08 12.93
C MET A 502 -18.22 4.56 13.39
N ARG A 503 -17.63 5.15 14.44
CA ARG A 503 -16.34 4.74 15.04
C ARG A 503 -16.46 3.57 16.04
N LEU A 504 -17.66 3.18 16.44
CA LEU A 504 -17.86 2.05 17.35
C LEU A 504 -17.48 0.71 16.71
N LYS A 505 -17.09 -0.26 17.55
CA LYS A 505 -16.93 -1.66 17.16
C LYS A 505 -18.29 -2.26 16.78
N MET A 506 -18.30 -3.28 15.92
CA MET A 506 -19.54 -3.91 15.43
C MET A 506 -20.47 -4.39 16.55
N ALA A 507 -19.95 -5.06 17.58
CA ALA A 507 -20.76 -5.52 18.72
C ALA A 507 -21.52 -4.39 19.42
N LYS A 508 -20.89 -3.22 19.61
CA LYS A 508 -21.55 -2.05 20.21
C LYS A 508 -22.56 -1.38 19.28
N LYS A 509 -22.33 -1.42 17.97
CA LYS A 509 -23.33 -0.95 16.98
C LYS A 509 -24.56 -1.84 17.03
N GLN A 510 -24.37 -3.16 17.03
CA GLN A 510 -25.44 -4.14 17.09
C GLN A 510 -26.28 -3.97 18.35
N GLN A 511 -25.64 -3.82 19.51
CA GLN A 511 -26.31 -3.54 20.78
C GLN A 511 -27.21 -2.27 20.72
N ILE A 512 -26.73 -1.20 20.07
CA ILE A 512 -27.53 0.04 19.90
C ILE A 512 -28.70 -0.20 18.95
N ILE A 513 -28.49 -0.95 17.85
CA ILE A 513 -29.52 -1.23 16.86
C ILE A 513 -30.65 -2.09 17.47
N GLU A 514 -30.30 -3.13 18.22
CA GLU A 514 -31.25 -3.97 18.96
C GLU A 514 -32.04 -3.12 19.97
N ALA A 515 -31.37 -2.26 20.73
CA ALA A 515 -32.04 -1.36 21.66
C ALA A 515 -32.99 -0.35 20.98
N ILE A 516 -32.70 0.06 19.73
CA ILE A 516 -33.62 0.90 18.92
C ILE A 516 -34.85 0.07 18.51
N MET A 517 -34.63 -1.14 17.99
CA MET A 517 -35.70 -2.01 17.50
C MET A 517 -36.62 -2.51 18.62
N GLU A 518 -36.06 -2.85 19.77
CA GLU A 518 -36.79 -3.35 20.94
C GLU A 518 -37.22 -2.24 21.90
N LYS A 519 -36.95 -0.97 21.58
CA LYS A 519 -37.23 0.20 22.42
C LYS A 519 -36.66 0.11 23.86
N LYS A 520 -35.55 -0.62 24.05
CA LYS A 520 -34.89 -0.81 25.36
C LYS A 520 -33.89 0.30 25.69
N LYS A 521 -33.67 0.57 26.97
CA LYS A 521 -32.58 1.45 27.44
C LYS A 521 -31.24 0.73 27.39
N LEU A 522 -30.16 1.47 27.09
CA LEU A 522 -28.80 0.96 27.08
C LEU A 522 -28.13 1.16 28.44
N PRO A 523 -27.20 0.28 28.84
CA PRO A 523 -26.64 0.23 30.19
C PRO A 523 -25.73 1.42 30.56
N THR A 524 -25.42 2.33 29.63
CA THR A 524 -24.54 3.46 29.92
C THR A 524 -25.08 4.74 29.30
N LYS A 525 -25.00 5.87 30.02
CA LYS A 525 -25.39 7.21 29.53
C LYS A 525 -24.75 7.55 28.18
N LYS A 526 -23.51 7.12 27.97
CA LYS A 526 -22.79 7.32 26.70
C LYS A 526 -23.42 6.57 25.53
N LEU A 527 -23.83 5.31 25.72
CA LEU A 527 -24.48 4.54 24.67
C LEU A 527 -25.89 5.03 24.40
N GLU A 528 -26.62 5.47 25.43
CA GLU A 528 -27.94 6.08 25.28
C GLU A 528 -27.87 7.38 24.47
N ALA A 529 -26.94 8.28 24.77
CA ALA A 529 -26.73 9.50 23.97
C ALA A 529 -26.37 9.22 22.50
N ILE A 530 -25.73 8.08 22.20
CA ILE A 530 -25.46 7.66 20.81
C ILE A 530 -26.71 7.08 20.16
N LYS A 531 -27.54 6.35 20.92
CA LYS A 531 -28.85 5.86 20.47
C LYS A 531 -29.78 7.02 20.12
N GLU A 532 -29.85 8.07 20.94
CA GLU A 532 -30.60 9.30 20.64
C GLU A 532 -30.14 9.94 19.34
N ILE A 533 -28.83 10.05 19.11
CA ILE A 533 -28.31 10.55 17.82
C ILE A 533 -28.79 9.68 16.65
N CYS A 534 -28.88 8.36 16.83
CA CYS A 534 -29.39 7.46 15.79
C CYS A 534 -30.87 7.69 15.50
N LEU A 535 -31.68 7.88 16.54
CA LEU A 535 -33.11 8.19 16.42
C LEU A 535 -33.32 9.54 15.71
N ASN A 536 -32.62 10.59 16.15
CA ASN A 536 -32.69 11.91 15.54
C ASN A 536 -32.29 11.88 14.05
N VAL A 537 -31.33 11.02 13.68
CA VAL A 537 -30.95 10.82 12.26
C VAL A 537 -32.08 10.19 11.45
N LEU A 538 -32.78 9.21 12.01
CA LEU A 538 -33.92 8.57 11.35
C LEU A 538 -35.10 9.52 11.22
N GLU A 539 -35.41 10.26 12.29
CA GLU A 539 -36.49 11.23 12.33
C GLU A 539 -36.25 12.37 11.34
N ALA A 540 -35.07 13.00 11.36
CA ALA A 540 -34.72 14.04 10.40
C ALA A 540 -34.76 13.54 8.95
N ALA A 541 -34.33 12.30 8.69
CA ALA A 541 -34.43 11.70 7.36
C ALA A 541 -35.89 11.49 6.95
N LYS A 542 -36.76 11.05 7.87
CA LYS A 542 -38.19 10.88 7.64
C LYS A 542 -38.85 12.22 7.31
N GLU A 543 -38.61 13.24 8.13
CA GLU A 543 -39.14 14.60 7.95
C GLU A 543 -38.76 15.17 6.57
N LEU A 544 -37.48 15.13 6.20
CA LEU A 544 -37.00 15.66 4.92
C LEU A 544 -37.52 14.87 3.70
N LEU A 545 -37.87 13.60 3.87
CA LEU A 545 -38.44 12.79 2.78
C LEU A 545 -39.96 12.95 2.63
N SER A 546 -40.65 13.48 3.64
CA SER A 546 -42.06 13.86 3.53
C SER A 546 -42.25 15.14 2.70
N ASP A 547 -41.20 15.94 2.54
CA ASP A 547 -41.20 17.14 1.71
C ASP A 547 -41.15 16.76 0.21
N SER A 548 -42.25 17.01 -0.50
CA SER A 548 -42.40 16.71 -1.92
C SER A 548 -41.41 17.48 -2.81
N GLU A 549 -40.98 18.69 -2.40
CA GLU A 549 -40.00 19.49 -3.13
C GLU A 549 -38.61 18.83 -3.03
N ILE A 550 -38.22 18.41 -1.83
CA ILE A 550 -36.96 17.67 -1.61
C ILE A 550 -36.94 16.37 -2.42
N VAL A 551 -38.04 15.61 -2.44
CA VAL A 551 -38.12 14.37 -3.23
C VAL A 551 -38.02 14.67 -4.74
N LYS A 552 -38.65 15.74 -5.22
CA LYS A 552 -38.58 16.18 -6.62
C LYS A 552 -37.17 16.59 -7.02
N GLU A 553 -36.47 17.34 -6.18
CA GLU A 553 -35.07 17.72 -6.40
C GLU A 553 -34.11 16.53 -6.27
N LEU A 554 -34.35 15.62 -5.34
CA LEU A 554 -33.59 14.37 -5.22
C LEU A 554 -33.78 13.49 -6.47
N LYS A 555 -34.98 13.47 -7.08
CA LYS A 555 -35.22 12.83 -8.38
C LYS A 555 -34.43 13.50 -9.50
N LYS A 556 -34.03 14.77 -9.42
CA LYS A 556 -33.20 15.45 -10.43
C LYS A 556 -31.69 15.33 -10.17
N SER A 557 -31.31 14.96 -8.94
CA SER A 557 -29.91 14.89 -8.51
C SER A 557 -29.00 14.15 -9.52
N PRO A 558 -27.84 14.71 -9.86
CA PRO A 558 -26.88 14.06 -10.76
C PRO A 558 -26.05 12.97 -10.06
N PHE A 559 -26.20 12.80 -8.74
CA PHE A 559 -25.38 11.89 -7.93
C PHE A 559 -26.09 10.57 -7.57
N VAL A 560 -27.41 10.47 -7.78
CA VAL A 560 -28.22 9.30 -7.47
C VAL A 560 -29.29 9.06 -8.54
N GLU A 561 -29.86 7.85 -8.58
CA GLU A 561 -31.04 7.56 -9.39
C GLU A 561 -32.20 7.12 -8.49
N ILE A 562 -33.33 7.83 -8.54
CA ILE A 562 -34.57 7.44 -7.87
C ILE A 562 -35.45 6.70 -8.87
N ARG A 563 -36.01 5.55 -8.48
CA ARG A 563 -36.97 4.77 -9.28
C ARG A 563 -38.14 4.33 -8.44
N GLU A 564 -39.31 4.29 -9.06
CA GLU A 564 -40.49 3.68 -8.49
C GLU A 564 -40.59 2.22 -8.93
N ILE A 565 -40.82 1.32 -7.98
CA ILE A 565 -40.93 -0.13 -8.21
C ILE A 565 -42.07 -0.64 -7.33
N GLY A 566 -43.19 -1.03 -7.94
CA GLY A 566 -44.38 -1.52 -7.23
C GLY A 566 -44.95 -0.50 -6.25
N GLY A 567 -45.15 0.75 -6.71
CA GLY A 567 -45.69 1.86 -5.89
C GLY A 567 -44.74 2.40 -4.81
N ARG A 568 -43.49 1.91 -4.72
CA ARG A 568 -42.51 2.35 -3.73
C ARG A 568 -41.29 3.00 -4.38
N LEU A 569 -40.83 4.11 -3.80
CA LEU A 569 -39.62 4.79 -4.25
C LEU A 569 -38.36 4.12 -3.69
N TYR A 570 -37.40 3.86 -4.58
CA TYR A 570 -36.08 3.34 -4.26
C TYR A 570 -35.00 4.31 -4.72
N ILE A 571 -34.02 4.54 -3.85
CA ILE A 571 -32.81 5.28 -4.19
C ILE A 571 -31.69 4.30 -4.58
N HIS A 572 -31.01 4.65 -5.66
CA HIS A 572 -29.87 3.91 -6.20
C HIS A 572 -28.63 4.81 -6.15
N ILE A 573 -27.67 4.42 -5.30
CA ILE A 573 -26.45 5.19 -5.04
C ILE A 573 -25.25 4.45 -5.61
N PRO A 574 -24.56 4.98 -6.64
CA PRO A 574 -23.40 4.32 -7.22
C PRO A 574 -22.29 4.04 -6.21
N ASP A 575 -21.78 2.80 -6.20
CA ASP A 575 -20.61 2.39 -5.42
C ASP A 575 -19.34 2.59 -6.23
N ALA A 576 -18.87 3.84 -6.27
CA ALA A 576 -17.63 4.21 -6.94
C ALA A 576 -16.40 3.48 -6.34
N LYS A 577 -16.42 3.12 -5.06
CA LYS A 577 -15.31 2.40 -4.42
C LYS A 577 -15.19 0.98 -4.96
N THR A 578 -16.31 0.27 -5.09
CA THR A 578 -16.33 -1.05 -5.75
C THR A 578 -15.84 -0.97 -7.18
N TYR A 579 -16.31 0.02 -7.95
CA TYR A 579 -15.84 0.21 -9.32
C TYR A 579 -14.32 0.43 -9.38
N ILE A 580 -13.79 1.37 -8.60
CA ILE A 580 -12.36 1.71 -8.59
C ILE A 580 -11.50 0.54 -8.14
N GLN A 581 -11.96 -0.21 -7.15
CA GLN A 581 -11.24 -1.34 -6.63
C GLN A 581 -11.26 -2.54 -7.60
N GLY A 582 -12.40 -2.81 -8.25
CA GLY A 582 -12.52 -3.87 -9.25
C GLY A 582 -11.74 -3.56 -10.52
N SER A 583 -11.91 -2.34 -11.07
CA SER A 583 -11.16 -1.87 -12.24
C SER A 583 -9.66 -1.83 -11.96
N GLY A 584 -9.24 -1.38 -10.78
CA GLY A 584 -7.84 -1.38 -10.33
C GLY A 584 -7.16 -2.75 -10.29
N ARG A 585 -7.88 -3.86 -10.46
CA ARG A 585 -7.27 -5.19 -10.64
C ARG A 585 -6.60 -5.34 -12.01
N THR A 586 -7.02 -4.53 -12.98
CA THR A 586 -6.51 -4.56 -14.37
C THR A 586 -5.28 -3.68 -14.57
N SER A 587 -4.84 -2.92 -13.56
CA SER A 587 -3.67 -2.05 -13.67
C SER A 587 -2.87 -2.05 -12.39
N ARG A 588 -1.58 -2.38 -12.46
CA ARG A 588 -0.65 -2.39 -11.33
C ARG A 588 0.65 -1.69 -11.69
N LEU A 589 1.28 -1.08 -10.70
CA LEU A 589 2.65 -0.60 -10.85
C LEU A 589 3.61 -1.79 -10.76
N TYR A 590 4.56 -1.84 -11.67
CA TYR A 590 5.68 -2.76 -11.72
C TYR A 590 6.96 -1.97 -12.04
N ALA A 591 8.12 -2.64 -12.11
CA ALA A 591 9.41 -1.98 -12.33
C ALA A 591 9.50 -1.19 -13.67
N GLY A 592 8.73 -1.61 -14.67
CA GLY A 592 8.63 -0.93 -15.97
C GLY A 592 7.54 0.14 -16.04
N GLY A 593 6.93 0.56 -14.92
CA GLY A 593 5.89 1.61 -14.88
C GLY A 593 4.53 1.08 -14.44
N ILE A 594 3.44 1.64 -14.96
CA ILE A 594 2.07 1.25 -14.61
C ILE A 594 1.47 0.51 -15.79
N THR A 595 1.04 -0.74 -15.60
CA THR A 595 0.42 -1.51 -16.67
C THR A 595 -0.87 -0.87 -17.14
N LYS A 596 -1.12 -0.87 -18.44
CA LYS A 596 -2.42 -0.54 -19.00
C LYS A 596 -3.44 -1.63 -18.66
N GLY A 597 -4.67 -1.19 -18.43
CA GLY A 597 -5.84 -2.04 -18.22
C GLY A 597 -7.08 -1.45 -18.88
N LEU A 598 -8.15 -2.25 -18.95
CA LEU A 598 -9.45 -1.85 -19.51
C LEU A 598 -10.56 -2.18 -18.52
N ALA A 599 -11.46 -1.23 -18.28
CA ALA A 599 -12.68 -1.46 -17.51
C ALA A 599 -13.90 -1.06 -18.35
N VAL A 600 -14.92 -1.91 -18.41
CA VAL A 600 -16.14 -1.66 -19.20
C VAL A 600 -17.36 -1.80 -18.31
N VAL A 601 -18.17 -0.75 -18.19
CA VAL A 601 -19.49 -0.82 -17.53
C VAL A 601 -20.59 -1.04 -18.55
N VAL A 602 -21.23 -2.21 -18.51
CA VAL A 602 -22.33 -2.57 -19.42
C VAL A 602 -23.66 -2.29 -18.73
N THR A 603 -24.45 -1.37 -19.26
CA THR A 603 -25.71 -0.96 -18.61
C THR A 603 -26.73 -0.37 -19.58
N ARG A 604 -28.00 -0.46 -19.23
CA ARG A 604 -29.10 0.29 -19.87
C ARG A 604 -29.43 1.59 -19.11
N ARG A 605 -28.89 1.76 -17.91
CA ARG A 605 -29.23 2.86 -16.99
C ARG A 605 -28.27 4.03 -17.18
N ARG A 606 -28.59 4.91 -18.13
CA ARG A 606 -27.77 6.11 -18.46
C ARG A 606 -27.60 7.03 -17.25
N LYS A 607 -28.68 7.36 -16.54
CA LYS A 607 -28.61 8.27 -15.38
C LYS A 607 -27.74 7.71 -14.25
N LEU A 608 -27.93 6.45 -13.88
CA LEU A 608 -27.08 5.81 -12.87
C LEU A 608 -25.60 5.73 -13.30
N LEU A 609 -25.32 5.51 -14.59
CA LEU A 609 -23.94 5.54 -15.13
C LEU A 609 -23.30 6.92 -14.95
N GLU A 610 -24.00 8.00 -15.31
CA GLU A 610 -23.50 9.37 -15.14
C GLU A 610 -23.23 9.70 -13.67
N ALA A 611 -24.09 9.24 -12.76
CA ALA A 611 -23.86 9.36 -11.33
C ALA A 611 -22.59 8.63 -10.87
N LEU A 612 -22.30 7.43 -11.41
CA LEU A 612 -21.05 6.71 -11.16
C LEU A 612 -19.84 7.52 -11.65
N LYS A 613 -19.88 8.02 -12.90
CA LYS A 613 -18.79 8.80 -13.49
C LYS A 613 -18.43 10.00 -12.62
N ARG A 614 -19.43 10.73 -12.12
CA ARG A 614 -19.24 11.88 -11.21
C ARG A 614 -18.62 11.48 -9.88
N ARG A 615 -19.17 10.45 -9.20
CA ARG A 615 -18.63 9.99 -7.92
C ARG A 615 -17.21 9.42 -8.05
N ALA A 616 -16.86 8.79 -9.17
CA ALA A 616 -15.52 8.25 -9.39
C ALA A 616 -14.44 9.34 -9.44
N ARG A 617 -14.75 10.53 -9.98
CA ARG A 617 -13.83 11.69 -10.04
C ARG A 617 -13.40 12.20 -8.67
N TRP A 618 -14.21 12.02 -7.63
CA TRP A 618 -13.83 12.41 -6.27
C TRP A 618 -12.72 11.56 -5.66
N TYR A 619 -12.46 10.39 -6.24
CA TYR A 619 -11.44 9.46 -5.75
C TYR A 619 -10.18 9.42 -6.62
N ILE A 620 -10.27 9.93 -7.85
CA ILE A 620 -9.21 9.85 -8.86
C ILE A 620 -9.16 11.18 -9.60
N ASP A 621 -8.05 11.90 -9.43
CA ASP A 621 -7.87 13.26 -9.97
C ASP A 621 -7.96 13.32 -11.51
N LYS A 622 -7.62 12.23 -12.21
CA LYS A 622 -7.68 12.11 -13.67
C LYS A 622 -8.35 10.79 -14.09
N ILE A 623 -9.67 10.78 -14.14
CA ILE A 623 -10.46 9.69 -14.74
C ILE A 623 -11.25 10.20 -15.93
N GLU A 624 -10.97 9.64 -17.10
CA GLU A 624 -11.67 9.90 -18.35
C GLU A 624 -12.48 8.69 -18.75
N TRP A 625 -13.72 8.91 -19.17
CA TRP A 625 -14.65 7.85 -19.56
C TRP A 625 -14.85 7.87 -21.06
N VAL A 626 -14.64 6.73 -21.71
CA VAL A 626 -14.76 6.59 -23.17
C VAL A 626 -15.96 5.68 -23.50
N ASP A 627 -16.70 5.99 -24.57
CA ASP A 627 -17.66 5.02 -25.11
C ASP A 627 -16.89 3.83 -25.70
N PHE A 628 -17.22 2.62 -25.25
CA PHE A 628 -16.59 1.41 -25.75
C PHE A 628 -16.80 1.22 -27.25
N LYS A 629 -17.87 1.77 -27.83
CA LYS A 629 -18.14 1.68 -29.27
C LYS A 629 -17.21 2.57 -30.11
N GLU A 630 -16.70 3.65 -29.53
CA GLU A 630 -15.89 4.67 -30.22
C GLU A 630 -14.38 4.48 -30.00
N MET A 631 -13.99 3.62 -29.06
CA MET A 631 -12.58 3.45 -28.71
C MET A 631 -11.79 2.61 -29.74
N ASN A 632 -10.51 2.94 -29.94
CA ASN A 632 -9.58 2.10 -30.71
C ASN A 632 -9.16 0.87 -29.88
N LEU A 633 -10.03 -0.16 -29.88
CA LEU A 633 -9.83 -1.38 -29.10
C LEU A 633 -8.53 -2.11 -29.47
N ARG A 634 -8.17 -2.15 -30.77
CA ARG A 634 -6.94 -2.81 -31.24
C ARG A 634 -5.69 -2.18 -30.61
N LYS A 635 -5.59 -0.85 -30.58
CA LYS A 635 -4.48 -0.15 -29.92
C LYS A 635 -4.43 -0.44 -28.43
N VAL A 636 -5.58 -0.36 -27.75
CA VAL A 636 -5.66 -0.61 -26.30
C VAL A 636 -5.24 -2.04 -25.95
N LEU A 637 -5.74 -3.05 -26.66
CA LEU A 637 -5.39 -4.45 -26.42
C LEU A 637 -3.90 -4.74 -26.72
N ARG A 638 -3.32 -4.13 -27.77
CA ARG A 638 -1.87 -4.26 -28.05
C ARG A 638 -1.03 -3.76 -26.88
N GLU A 639 -1.34 -2.58 -26.35
CA GLU A 639 -0.61 -2.00 -25.21
C GLU A 639 -0.78 -2.87 -23.94
N ILE A 640 -2.01 -3.32 -23.65
CA ILE A 640 -2.27 -4.22 -22.52
C ILE A 640 -1.45 -5.51 -22.65
N ASN A 641 -1.49 -6.16 -23.82
CA ASN A 641 -0.79 -7.43 -24.06
C ASN A 641 0.73 -7.28 -23.95
N ARG A 642 1.29 -6.18 -24.45
CA ARG A 642 2.71 -5.86 -24.31
C ARG A 642 3.11 -5.78 -22.84
N ASP A 643 2.35 -5.06 -22.03
CA ASP A 643 2.63 -4.94 -20.59
C ASP A 643 2.56 -6.29 -19.87
N ARG A 644 1.57 -7.13 -20.22
CA ARG A 644 1.44 -8.48 -19.63
C ARG A 644 2.61 -9.38 -19.99
N LYS A 645 3.07 -9.32 -21.25
CA LYS A 645 4.24 -10.08 -21.73
C LYS A 645 5.50 -9.67 -20.96
N ILE A 646 5.76 -8.36 -20.84
CA ILE A 646 6.91 -7.83 -20.10
C ILE A 646 6.88 -8.30 -18.64
N ILE A 647 5.74 -8.23 -17.95
CA ILE A 647 5.65 -8.70 -16.56
C ILE A 647 5.88 -10.21 -16.47
N LYS A 648 5.31 -11.00 -17.39
CA LYS A 648 5.51 -12.45 -17.40
C LYS A 648 6.99 -12.80 -17.54
N GLU A 649 7.69 -12.16 -18.47
CA GLU A 649 9.14 -12.33 -18.66
C GLU A 649 9.93 -11.96 -17.39
N ILE A 650 9.61 -10.83 -16.75
CA ILE A 650 10.25 -10.42 -15.49
C ILE A 650 10.03 -11.45 -14.38
N LEU A 651 8.81 -11.97 -14.23
CA LEU A 651 8.48 -12.98 -13.23
C LEU A 651 9.19 -14.32 -13.49
N GLU A 652 9.43 -14.65 -14.76
CA GLU A 652 10.24 -15.81 -15.19
C GLU A 652 11.76 -15.56 -15.08
N GLY A 653 12.19 -14.37 -14.65
CA GLY A 653 13.60 -14.00 -14.56
C GLY A 653 14.26 -13.68 -15.90
N LYS A 654 13.48 -13.57 -16.98
CA LYS A 654 13.94 -13.18 -18.32
C LYS A 654 13.79 -11.67 -18.46
N ILE A 655 14.89 -10.93 -18.61
CA ILE A 655 14.80 -9.50 -18.91
C ILE A 655 14.59 -9.33 -20.41
N SER A 656 13.45 -8.76 -20.79
CA SER A 656 13.20 -8.42 -22.19
C SER A 656 14.21 -7.39 -22.68
N LYS A 657 14.64 -7.48 -23.94
CA LYS A 657 15.50 -6.45 -24.59
C LYS A 657 14.89 -5.04 -24.54
N GLU A 658 13.57 -4.93 -24.31
CA GLU A 658 12.84 -3.66 -24.21
C GLU A 658 12.68 -3.12 -22.78
N PHE A 659 13.11 -3.86 -21.75
CA PHE A 659 12.90 -3.47 -20.36
C PHE A 659 13.79 -2.29 -19.97
N LYS A 660 13.18 -1.12 -19.77
CA LYS A 660 13.80 0.03 -19.10
C LYS A 660 13.19 0.20 -17.72
N GLU A 661 14.04 0.29 -16.70
CA GLU A 661 13.61 0.72 -15.38
C GLU A 661 13.05 2.16 -15.47
N LEU A 662 11.72 2.30 -15.39
CA LEU A 662 11.05 3.60 -15.46
C LEU A 662 10.85 4.24 -14.08
N THR A 663 10.96 3.45 -13.01
CA THR A 663 10.79 3.95 -11.64
C THR A 663 12.11 4.41 -11.05
N ARG A 664 12.20 5.66 -10.60
CA ARG A 664 13.37 6.19 -9.88
C ARG A 664 12.96 6.73 -8.52
N SER A 665 13.84 6.59 -7.53
CA SER A 665 13.69 7.30 -6.27
C SER A 665 13.95 8.79 -6.48
N ALA A 666 13.02 9.64 -6.05
CA ALA A 666 13.17 11.10 -6.06
C ALA A 666 12.99 11.66 -4.65
N LEU A 667 13.78 12.68 -4.32
CA LEU A 667 13.59 13.51 -3.12
C LEU A 667 13.00 14.85 -3.57
N VAL A 668 11.81 15.16 -3.08
CA VAL A 668 11.19 16.48 -3.27
C VAL A 668 11.34 17.22 -1.95
N ILE A 669 12.06 18.34 -1.97
CA ILE A 669 12.24 19.22 -0.82
C ILE A 669 11.29 20.41 -1.03
N VAL A 670 10.44 20.66 -0.04
CA VAL A 670 9.51 21.79 0.00
C VAL A 670 9.85 22.67 1.19
N GLU A 671 9.61 23.97 1.06
CA GLU A 671 9.85 24.96 2.12
C GLU A 671 8.79 24.91 3.22
N SER A 672 7.59 24.42 2.90
CA SER A 672 6.43 24.42 3.80
C SER A 672 5.77 23.03 3.90
N PRO A 673 5.28 22.62 5.10
CA PRO A 673 4.56 21.35 5.26
C PRO A 673 3.12 21.31 4.69
N THR A 674 2.61 22.45 4.19
CA THR A 674 1.18 22.62 3.80
C THR A 674 0.93 22.05 2.42
#